data_AF-A0A6A2WIP7-F1
#
_entry.id   AF-A0A6A2WIP7-F1
#
_cell.length_a   1.000
_cell.length_b   1.000
_cell.length_c   1.000
_cell.angle_alpha   90.00
_cell.angle_beta   90.00
_cell.angle_gamma   90.00
#
_symmetry.space_group_name_H-M   'P 1'
#
loop_
_entity.id
_entity.type
_entity.pdbx_description
1 polymer ?
#
loop_
_entity_poly.entity_id
_entity_poly.type
_entity_poly.pdbx_seq_one_letter_code
_entity_poly.pdbx_strand_id
1 'polypeptide(L)'
;MCHSCVPSEGPAYVQHLLVNGCGGAFLHPTHVFSKFNKFYGKTYECKAAYPSFHDSSRIALGNILKFRKKNWQFDFIGVVIYFVLVFSMFPQCKLDHILQGDSISGHLGSFFGTIWNDFIYVLEHSFVSLTGVVLLLIMAIAFVLSKLSRKRRAIIGIVHVSAHLAAALILMLLMELGYGCHPEQYLQEWNTVAVRGGAVIYYASVFLYFWVFSTPVVSLVFGSYLYICINWFHLHFDEAFSSLRIANYKSFTRFHINGDGDLEVFTLAVDKYMEGAKEHLQPPTYGDLITVLSIDGGGIRGIIPGTILAFLESELQKLDGEDARLADYFDVIAGTSTGGLVTAMLTTPNENNRPLFAAKEIKDFYLINSPKIFPQPGYQLFPQTTTVIKALSGPKYDGKFLHSLLSNEEKTYLDVLLSDICIGTSAAPTYLPPHYFKNEDNKGNVKEYNLIDGGVAANNPTLLAMGEVTKEIIKGNADFFPIKPIDYGRFLVISLGTGSPKPEKKYKATKAANWGLLGWLTSEGSTPLVDVFTQASGDMVDLHLSVVFEALHSDKYLRVQDDGLSGDVSSVDVATKKNLDELVKVGEGLLKKRVSRVNLETGVFEPFTQETNEEALIRFAALLSQERHRRRSRTPQGKARGHNQNGVKI
;
A
#
# COMPACT_ATOMS: atom_id res chain seq x y z
N MET A 1 20.89 -25.64 -8.34
CA MET A 1 21.61 -25.37 -9.60
C MET A 1 21.78 -26.67 -10.38
N CYS A 2 21.16 -26.77 -11.56
CA CYS A 2 21.46 -27.82 -12.52
C CYS A 2 22.61 -27.32 -13.39
N HIS A 3 23.71 -28.06 -13.44
CA HIS A 3 24.86 -27.74 -14.30
C HIS A 3 24.84 -28.69 -15.49
N SER A 4 24.66 -28.16 -16.70
CA SER A 4 24.83 -28.93 -17.94
C SER A 4 26.25 -28.72 -18.47
N CYS A 5 26.98 -29.80 -18.69
CA CYS A 5 28.29 -29.80 -19.36
C CYS A 5 28.24 -30.87 -20.46
N VAL A 6 28.65 -30.50 -21.68
CA VAL A 6 28.82 -31.45 -22.79
C VAL A 6 30.32 -31.49 -23.12
N PRO A 7 30.99 -32.65 -23.00
CA PRO A 7 32.37 -32.80 -23.44
C PRO A 7 32.48 -32.60 -24.95
N SER A 8 33.42 -31.77 -25.41
CA SER A 8 33.74 -31.56 -26.83
C SER A 8 35.13 -32.10 -27.12
N GLU A 9 35.29 -32.86 -28.20
CA GLU A 9 36.58 -33.44 -28.65
C GLU A 9 37.39 -32.49 -29.56
N GLY A 10 36.95 -31.23 -29.75
CA GLY A 10 37.62 -30.21 -30.57
C GLY A 10 38.53 -29.24 -29.79
N PRO A 11 39.29 -28.35 -30.47
CA PRO A 11 40.21 -27.41 -29.83
C PRO A 11 39.49 -26.49 -28.84
N ALA A 12 40.18 -26.12 -27.76
CA ALA A 12 39.61 -25.50 -26.57
C ALA A 12 39.12 -24.07 -26.82
N TYR A 13 37.86 -23.94 -27.22
CA TYR A 13 37.11 -22.70 -27.03
C TYR A 13 37.00 -22.42 -25.52
N VAL A 14 37.10 -21.13 -25.14
CA VAL A 14 37.08 -20.67 -23.75
C VAL A 14 35.83 -21.20 -23.05
N GLN A 15 36.01 -22.08 -22.05
CA GLN A 15 34.90 -22.65 -21.29
C GLN A 15 34.41 -21.62 -20.27
N HIS A 16 33.27 -21.00 -20.54
CA HIS A 16 32.60 -20.13 -19.59
C HIS A 16 31.69 -20.96 -18.67
N LEU A 17 32.00 -21.01 -17.37
CA LEU A 17 31.08 -21.56 -16.37
C LEU A 17 30.15 -20.45 -15.89
N LEU A 18 28.91 -20.48 -16.37
CA LEU A 18 27.88 -19.59 -15.91
C LEU A 18 27.08 -20.26 -14.78
N VAL A 19 27.02 -19.61 -13.62
CA VAL A 19 26.22 -20.07 -12.49
C VAL A 19 25.14 -19.02 -12.24
N ASN A 20 23.93 -19.28 -12.73
CA ASN A 20 22.78 -18.38 -12.52
C ASN A 20 21.79 -18.99 -11.52
N GLY A 21 21.48 -18.22 -10.48
CA GLY A 21 20.42 -18.47 -9.51
C GLY A 21 19.44 -17.30 -9.56
N CYS A 22 18.37 -17.41 -10.36
CA CYS A 22 17.49 -16.28 -10.61
C CYS A 22 16.67 -15.88 -9.36
N GLY A 23 16.53 -14.55 -9.18
CA GLY A 23 15.97 -13.87 -8.01
C GLY A 23 14.49 -14.08 -7.72
N GLY A 24 14.09 -13.65 -6.52
CA GLY A 24 12.86 -14.00 -5.82
C GLY A 24 13.16 -14.86 -4.58
N ALA A 25 12.25 -15.78 -4.22
CA ALA A 25 12.46 -16.72 -3.11
C ALA A 25 13.66 -17.67 -3.28
N PHE A 26 14.39 -17.65 -4.41
CA PHE A 26 15.47 -18.60 -4.72
C PHE A 26 16.82 -17.91 -5.02
N LEU A 27 17.03 -16.70 -4.50
CA LEU A 27 18.33 -16.05 -4.58
C LEU A 27 19.40 -16.93 -3.91
N HIS A 28 20.53 -17.18 -4.59
CA HIS A 28 21.61 -18.00 -4.03
C HIS A 28 22.72 -17.16 -3.37
N PRO A 29 23.40 -17.68 -2.32
CA PRO A 29 24.46 -16.98 -1.61
C PRO A 29 25.78 -16.93 -2.40
N THR A 30 26.06 -15.83 -3.10
CA THR A 30 27.33 -15.66 -3.84
C THR A 30 28.57 -15.72 -2.93
N HIS A 31 28.49 -15.21 -1.69
CA HIS A 31 29.62 -15.15 -0.75
C HIS A 31 30.23 -16.53 -0.42
N VAL A 32 29.41 -17.57 -0.38
CA VAL A 32 29.85 -18.96 -0.16
C VAL A 32 30.75 -19.46 -1.29
N PHE A 33 30.56 -18.94 -2.50
CA PHE A 33 31.30 -19.34 -3.70
C PHE A 33 32.48 -18.40 -4.01
N SER A 34 32.84 -17.49 -3.11
CA SER A 34 33.94 -16.53 -3.32
C SER A 34 35.31 -17.19 -3.59
N LYS A 35 35.52 -18.42 -3.09
CA LYS A 35 36.74 -19.22 -3.31
C LYS A 35 36.56 -20.31 -4.37
N PHE A 36 35.45 -20.32 -5.10
CA PHE A 36 35.18 -21.33 -6.11
C PHE A 36 36.04 -21.08 -7.36
N ASN A 37 36.98 -21.99 -7.61
CA ASN A 37 37.92 -21.87 -8.73
C ASN A 37 38.20 -23.19 -9.46
N LYS A 38 37.57 -24.30 -9.07
CA LYS A 38 37.79 -25.61 -9.70
C LYS A 38 36.47 -26.35 -9.90
N PHE A 39 36.24 -26.86 -11.10
CA PHE A 39 35.06 -27.66 -11.45
C PHE A 39 35.37 -28.63 -12.58
N TYR A 40 34.96 -29.91 -12.45
CA TYR A 40 35.28 -30.99 -13.41
C TYR A 40 36.75 -31.04 -13.87
N GLY A 41 37.69 -30.83 -12.93
CA GLY A 41 39.13 -30.86 -13.24
C GLY A 41 39.68 -29.65 -14.00
N LYS A 42 38.85 -28.63 -14.26
CA LYS A 42 39.24 -27.34 -14.87
C LYS A 42 39.28 -26.23 -13.83
N THR A 43 40.20 -25.29 -14.01
CA THR A 43 40.33 -24.09 -13.17
C THR A 43 39.57 -22.92 -13.79
N TYR A 44 38.80 -22.20 -13.00
CA TYR A 44 38.00 -21.04 -13.41
C TYR A 44 38.41 -19.80 -12.62
N GLU A 45 38.37 -18.64 -13.27
CA GLU A 45 38.55 -17.33 -12.65
C GLU A 45 37.18 -16.64 -12.53
N CYS A 46 36.82 -16.18 -11.33
CA CYS A 46 35.58 -15.42 -11.14
C CYS A 46 35.75 -14.00 -11.69
N LYS A 47 35.02 -13.67 -12.77
CA LYS A 47 35.03 -12.33 -13.37
C LYS A 47 34.05 -11.36 -12.72
N ALA A 48 32.89 -11.84 -12.30
CA ALA A 48 31.85 -11.04 -11.66
C ALA A 48 30.96 -11.90 -10.75
N ALA A 49 30.39 -11.30 -9.70
CA ALA A 49 29.43 -11.93 -8.81
C ALA A 49 28.28 -10.97 -8.52
N TYR A 50 27.05 -11.48 -8.57
CA TYR A 50 25.85 -10.70 -8.33
C TYR A 50 24.81 -11.48 -7.50
N PRO A 51 24.33 -10.95 -6.36
CA PRO A 51 24.82 -9.76 -5.66
C PRO A 51 26.30 -9.90 -5.28
N SER A 52 26.95 -8.78 -4.94
CA SER A 52 28.35 -8.80 -4.50
C SER A 52 28.55 -9.74 -3.30
N PHE A 53 29.76 -10.28 -3.10
CA PHE A 53 30.03 -11.18 -1.96
C PHE A 53 29.71 -10.51 -0.61
N HIS A 54 30.03 -9.23 -0.48
CA HIS A 54 29.71 -8.46 0.72
C HIS A 54 28.19 -8.34 0.93
N ASP A 55 27.45 -7.99 -0.13
CA ASP A 55 25.99 -7.87 -0.05
C ASP A 55 25.31 -9.19 0.26
N SER A 56 25.77 -10.27 -0.37
CA SER A 56 25.26 -11.61 -0.13
C SER A 56 25.47 -12.06 1.33
N SER A 57 26.62 -11.77 1.92
CA SER A 57 26.89 -12.07 3.33
C SER A 57 26.01 -11.24 4.27
N ARG A 58 25.84 -9.94 3.98
CA ARG A 58 24.94 -9.06 4.72
C ARG A 58 23.48 -9.49 4.64
N ILE A 59 23.03 -9.97 3.47
CA ILE A 59 21.69 -10.54 3.29
C ILE A 59 21.54 -11.79 4.16
N ALA A 60 22.53 -12.69 4.17
CA ALA A 60 22.50 -13.91 4.96
C ALA A 60 22.33 -13.63 6.47
N LEU A 61 22.94 -12.56 7.01
CA LEU A 61 22.75 -12.12 8.41
C LEU A 61 21.28 -11.82 8.74
N GLY A 62 20.47 -11.50 7.73
CA GLY A 62 19.03 -11.37 7.86
C GLY A 62 18.33 -12.60 8.40
N ASN A 63 18.91 -13.80 8.29
CA ASN A 63 18.34 -15.02 8.89
C ASN A 63 18.25 -14.91 10.42
N ILE A 64 19.16 -14.19 11.08
CA ILE A 64 19.07 -13.97 12.53
C ILE A 64 18.08 -12.85 12.84
N LEU A 65 18.20 -11.72 12.14
CA LEU A 65 17.54 -10.46 12.53
C LEU A 65 16.13 -10.28 11.94
N LYS A 66 15.85 -10.87 10.78
CA LYS A 66 14.64 -10.62 9.97
C LYS A 66 13.74 -11.85 9.80
N PHE A 67 14.22 -13.05 10.17
CA PHE A 67 13.46 -14.29 9.99
C PHE A 67 12.08 -14.21 10.65
N ARG A 68 12.01 -13.81 11.93
CA ARG A 68 10.73 -13.63 12.65
C ARG A 68 9.80 -12.67 11.93
N LYS A 69 10.30 -11.48 11.58
CA LYS A 69 9.51 -10.42 10.91
C LYS A 69 8.91 -10.91 9.59
N LYS A 70 9.62 -11.78 8.86
CA LYS A 70 9.17 -12.33 7.57
C LYS A 70 8.32 -13.59 7.72
N ASN A 71 8.50 -14.37 8.79
CA ASN A 71 7.90 -15.71 8.96
C ASN A 71 7.13 -15.85 10.27
N TRP A 72 6.34 -14.85 10.66
CA TRP A 72 5.57 -14.88 11.93
C TRP A 72 4.65 -16.11 12.08
N GLN A 73 4.17 -16.70 10.97
CA GLN A 73 3.39 -17.96 10.99
C GLN A 73 4.18 -19.15 11.53
N PHE A 74 5.51 -19.14 11.38
CA PHE A 74 6.40 -20.15 11.95
C PHE A 74 6.37 -20.11 13.49
N ASP A 75 6.16 -18.93 14.08
CA ASP A 75 6.12 -18.76 15.53
C ASP A 75 4.93 -19.56 16.14
N PHE A 76 3.79 -19.65 15.45
CA PHE A 76 2.64 -20.44 15.91
C PHE A 76 2.99 -21.91 16.11
N ILE A 77 3.60 -22.52 15.09
CA ILE A 77 4.04 -23.92 15.14
C ILE A 77 5.12 -24.10 16.21
N GLY A 78 6.05 -23.15 16.28
CA GLY A 78 7.11 -23.11 17.27
C GLY A 78 6.61 -23.12 18.71
N VAL A 79 5.61 -22.31 19.03
CA VAL A 79 4.99 -22.22 20.37
C VAL A 79 4.39 -23.57 20.77
N VAL A 80 3.64 -24.20 19.87
CA VAL A 80 3.02 -25.51 20.13
C VAL A 80 4.09 -26.56 20.39
N ILE A 81 5.15 -26.58 19.58
CA ILE A 81 6.28 -27.51 19.78
C ILE A 81 6.93 -27.26 21.14
N TYR A 82 7.27 -26.01 21.48
CA TYR A 82 7.91 -25.68 22.75
C TYR A 82 7.06 -26.06 23.95
N PHE A 83 5.75 -25.80 23.87
CA PHE A 83 4.82 -26.19 24.91
C PHE A 83 4.80 -27.71 25.08
N VAL A 84 4.68 -28.50 24.00
CA VAL A 84 4.70 -29.97 24.06
C VAL A 84 6.02 -30.51 24.63
N LEU A 85 7.17 -29.88 24.30
CA LEU A 85 8.48 -30.29 24.80
C LEU A 85 8.59 -30.22 26.33
N VAL A 86 7.83 -29.35 27.00
CA VAL A 86 7.90 -29.19 28.47
C VAL A 86 6.56 -29.43 29.17
N PHE A 87 5.49 -29.73 28.44
CA PHE A 87 4.11 -29.80 28.97
C PHE A 87 3.98 -30.70 30.19
N SER A 88 4.57 -31.89 30.10
CA SER A 88 4.52 -32.90 31.16
C SER A 88 5.46 -32.65 32.35
N MET A 89 6.21 -31.55 32.30
CA MET A 89 7.08 -31.13 33.39
C MET A 89 6.39 -30.14 34.33
N PHE A 90 5.24 -29.58 33.93
CA PHE A 90 4.48 -28.68 34.77
C PHE A 90 3.64 -29.43 35.81
N PRO A 91 3.45 -28.86 37.02
CA PRO A 91 4.14 -27.68 37.56
C PRO A 91 5.47 -28.05 38.23
N GLN A 92 6.48 -27.18 38.12
CA GLN A 92 7.76 -27.34 38.83
C GLN A 92 7.75 -26.52 40.12
N CYS A 93 7.74 -27.20 41.29
CA CYS A 93 7.42 -26.53 42.55
C CYS A 93 8.52 -26.52 43.61
N LYS A 94 9.76 -26.78 43.21
CA LYS A 94 10.94 -26.71 44.07
C LYS A 94 12.09 -26.03 43.32
N LEU A 95 11.97 -24.73 43.11
CA LEU A 95 12.98 -23.92 42.40
C LEU A 95 13.75 -22.95 43.31
N ASP A 96 13.43 -22.91 44.61
CA ASP A 96 14.02 -21.95 45.55
C ASP A 96 15.54 -22.09 45.66
N HIS A 97 16.08 -23.31 45.45
CA HIS A 97 17.52 -23.58 45.44
C HIS A 97 18.28 -22.86 44.32
N ILE A 98 17.58 -22.36 43.30
CA ILE A 98 18.18 -21.55 42.22
C ILE A 98 18.56 -20.14 42.74
N LEU A 99 17.81 -19.62 43.71
CA LEU A 99 17.95 -18.26 44.25
C LEU A 99 18.72 -18.18 45.57
N GLN A 100 19.18 -19.31 46.11
CA GLN A 100 19.86 -19.42 47.42
C GLN A 100 21.39 -19.26 47.35
N GLY A 101 21.96 -18.80 46.23
CA GLY A 101 23.40 -18.70 46.04
C GLY A 101 23.98 -17.35 46.52
N ASP A 102 25.07 -17.38 47.29
CA ASP A 102 25.69 -16.14 47.79
C ASP A 102 26.43 -15.32 46.69
N SER A 103 26.45 -15.78 45.43
CA SER A 103 27.12 -15.11 44.31
C SER A 103 26.42 -15.33 42.96
N ILE A 104 26.63 -14.41 42.01
CA ILE A 104 26.12 -14.51 40.62
C ILE A 104 26.58 -15.81 39.94
N SER A 105 27.83 -16.23 40.17
CA SER A 105 28.34 -17.49 39.63
C SER A 105 27.65 -18.71 40.26
N GLY A 106 27.30 -18.62 41.55
CA GLY A 106 26.53 -19.66 42.25
C GLY A 106 25.11 -19.80 41.69
N HIS A 107 24.43 -18.67 41.45
CA HIS A 107 23.11 -18.66 40.81
C HIS A 107 23.13 -19.25 39.40
N LEU A 108 24.10 -18.87 38.57
CA LEU A 108 24.26 -19.43 37.23
C LEU A 108 24.55 -20.94 37.28
N GLY A 109 25.41 -21.38 38.20
CA GLY A 109 25.70 -22.81 38.40
C GLY A 109 24.45 -23.62 38.80
N SER A 110 23.68 -23.13 39.76
CA SER A 110 22.43 -23.77 40.20
C SER A 110 21.37 -23.79 39.09
N PHE A 111 21.25 -22.71 38.33
CA PHE A 111 20.34 -22.60 37.19
C PHE A 111 20.67 -23.62 36.07
N PHE A 112 21.92 -23.66 35.60
CA PHE A 112 22.33 -24.62 34.58
C PHE A 112 22.32 -26.07 35.09
N GLY A 113 22.62 -26.30 36.37
CA GLY A 113 22.46 -27.60 37.00
C GLY A 113 21.00 -28.07 37.00
N THR A 114 20.05 -27.16 37.24
CA THR A 114 18.61 -27.48 37.18
C THR A 114 18.17 -27.79 35.76
N ILE A 115 18.60 -27.02 34.75
CA ILE A 115 18.33 -27.33 33.33
C ILE A 115 18.84 -28.72 32.96
N TRP A 116 20.01 -29.11 33.46
CA TRP A 116 20.57 -30.44 33.22
C TRP A 116 19.73 -31.55 33.88
N ASN A 117 19.32 -31.35 35.12
CA ASN A 117 18.45 -32.31 35.82
C ASN A 117 17.09 -32.45 35.11
N ASP A 118 16.50 -31.33 34.68
CA ASP A 118 15.27 -31.29 33.89
C ASP A 118 15.42 -32.03 32.55
N PHE A 119 16.56 -31.85 31.89
CA PHE A 119 16.88 -32.61 30.67
C PHE A 119 16.93 -34.12 30.93
N ILE A 120 17.58 -34.56 32.01
CA ILE A 120 17.61 -35.99 32.39
C ILE A 120 16.18 -36.48 32.73
N TYR A 121 15.39 -35.67 33.42
CA TYR A 121 13.98 -35.99 33.71
C TYR A 121 13.15 -36.19 32.44
N VAL A 122 13.34 -35.34 31.42
CA VAL A 122 12.69 -35.52 30.11
C VAL A 122 13.05 -36.85 29.48
N LEU A 123 14.30 -37.31 29.61
CA LEU A 123 14.75 -38.57 29.02
C LEU A 123 14.26 -39.81 29.77
N GLU A 124 14.16 -39.75 31.09
CA GLU A 124 13.93 -40.93 31.93
C GLU A 124 12.46 -41.08 32.38
N HIS A 125 11.75 -39.98 32.61
CA HIS A 125 10.49 -39.99 33.35
C HIS A 125 9.30 -39.38 32.59
N SER A 126 9.55 -38.57 31.55
CA SER A 126 8.49 -37.92 30.79
C SER A 126 8.22 -38.60 29.43
N PHE A 127 7.08 -39.27 29.30
CA PHE A 127 6.70 -39.92 28.03
C PHE A 127 6.30 -38.92 26.93
N VAL A 128 5.54 -37.87 27.28
CA VAL A 128 5.01 -36.90 26.31
C VAL A 128 6.13 -36.00 25.79
N SER A 129 6.96 -35.45 26.68
CA SER A 129 8.09 -34.61 26.28
C SER A 129 9.14 -35.41 25.52
N LEU A 130 9.46 -36.64 25.95
CA LEU A 130 10.37 -37.53 25.22
C LEU A 130 9.88 -37.81 23.80
N THR A 131 8.58 -38.11 23.64
CA THR A 131 7.98 -38.32 22.32
C THR A 131 8.11 -37.07 21.45
N GLY A 132 7.86 -35.89 22.01
CA GLY A 132 8.08 -34.61 21.33
C GLY A 132 9.53 -34.41 20.88
N VAL A 133 10.50 -34.69 21.75
CA VAL A 133 11.95 -34.59 21.45
C VAL A 133 12.34 -35.56 20.34
N VAL A 134 11.89 -36.82 20.40
CA VAL A 134 12.21 -37.85 19.39
C VAL A 134 11.61 -37.49 18.04
N LEU A 135 10.35 -37.04 17.99
CA LEU A 135 9.71 -36.60 16.75
C LEU A 135 10.43 -35.39 16.15
N LEU A 136 10.79 -34.40 16.98
CA LEU A 136 11.54 -33.22 16.54
C LEU A 136 12.93 -33.62 16.02
N LEU A 137 13.59 -34.60 16.64
CA LEU A 137 14.88 -35.12 16.19
C LEU A 137 14.80 -35.85 14.85
N ILE A 138 13.78 -36.68 14.65
CA ILE A 138 13.52 -37.35 13.36
C ILE A 138 13.31 -36.29 12.27
N MET A 139 12.48 -35.29 12.56
CA MET A 139 12.20 -34.17 11.64
C MET A 139 13.47 -33.37 11.32
N ALA A 140 14.28 -33.02 12.33
CA ALA A 140 15.51 -32.26 12.14
C ALA A 140 16.55 -33.03 11.31
N ILE A 141 16.73 -34.32 11.56
CA ILE A 141 17.66 -35.16 10.78
C ILE A 141 17.15 -35.35 9.35
N ALA A 142 15.84 -35.51 9.17
CA ALA A 142 15.21 -35.60 7.85
C ALA A 142 15.36 -34.31 7.05
N PHE A 143 15.27 -33.15 7.72
CA PHE A 143 15.40 -31.83 7.12
C PHE A 143 16.80 -31.57 6.55
N VAL A 144 17.87 -32.06 7.20
CA VAL A 144 19.25 -31.89 6.68
C VAL A 144 19.44 -32.62 5.35
N LEU A 145 19.91 -31.91 4.31
CA LEU A 145 20.09 -32.40 2.94
C LEU A 145 20.77 -33.78 2.86
N SER A 146 20.25 -34.64 1.98
CA SER A 146 20.72 -36.02 1.76
C SER A 146 22.14 -36.13 1.19
N LYS A 147 22.71 -35.04 0.67
CA LYS A 147 24.08 -34.99 0.14
C LYS A 147 25.17 -35.18 1.19
N LEU A 148 24.82 -35.09 2.48
CA LEU A 148 25.74 -35.34 3.60
C LEU A 148 25.71 -36.79 4.08
N SER A 149 26.81 -37.24 4.66
CA SER A 149 26.88 -38.55 5.33
C SER A 149 25.87 -38.62 6.49
N ARG A 150 25.32 -39.82 6.75
CA ARG A 150 24.33 -40.04 7.84
C ARG A 150 24.83 -39.54 9.19
N LYS A 151 26.13 -39.71 9.49
CA LYS A 151 26.77 -39.21 10.72
C LYS A 151 26.69 -37.69 10.86
N ARG A 152 27.00 -36.94 9.80
CA ARG A 152 26.95 -35.47 9.82
C ARG A 152 25.51 -34.95 9.96
N ARG A 153 24.55 -35.59 9.29
CA ARG A 153 23.12 -35.26 9.41
C ARG A 153 22.63 -35.45 10.85
N ALA A 154 23.02 -36.55 11.48
CA ALA A 154 22.70 -36.80 12.88
C ALA A 154 23.30 -35.73 13.80
N ILE A 155 24.58 -35.38 13.65
CA ILE A 155 25.23 -34.35 14.49
C ILE A 155 24.52 -33.00 14.36
N ILE A 156 24.25 -32.54 13.14
CA ILE A 156 23.60 -31.25 12.91
C ILE A 156 22.17 -31.25 13.49
N GLY A 157 21.41 -32.32 13.26
CA GLY A 157 20.06 -32.47 13.81
C GLY A 157 20.06 -32.50 15.33
N ILE A 158 20.97 -33.25 15.96
CA ILE A 158 21.10 -33.31 17.42
C ILE A 158 21.40 -31.93 17.99
N VAL A 159 22.40 -31.22 17.46
CA VAL A 159 22.76 -29.88 17.94
C VAL A 159 21.58 -28.91 17.83
N HIS A 160 20.84 -28.96 16.71
CA HIS A 160 19.67 -28.11 16.49
C HIS A 160 18.53 -28.41 17.47
N VAL A 161 18.20 -29.69 17.69
CA VAL A 161 17.17 -30.09 18.66
C VAL A 161 17.58 -29.79 20.09
N SER A 162 18.85 -29.99 20.45
CA SER A 162 19.37 -29.61 21.77
C SER A 162 19.22 -28.12 22.04
N ALA A 163 19.41 -27.26 21.03
CA ALA A 163 19.20 -25.82 21.17
C ALA A 163 17.72 -25.47 21.43
N HIS A 164 16.79 -26.11 20.71
CA HIS A 164 15.35 -25.92 20.94
C HIS A 164 14.90 -26.45 22.31
N LEU A 165 15.38 -27.62 22.72
CA LEU A 165 15.06 -28.21 24.02
C LEU A 165 15.59 -27.36 25.17
N ALA A 166 16.85 -26.93 25.11
CA ALA A 166 17.43 -26.05 26.12
C ALA A 166 16.65 -24.73 26.25
N ALA A 167 16.26 -24.13 25.12
CA ALA A 167 15.46 -22.91 25.11
C ALA A 167 14.07 -23.11 25.73
N ALA A 168 13.41 -24.24 25.47
CA ALA A 168 12.11 -24.55 26.07
C ALA A 168 12.22 -24.76 27.59
N LEU A 169 13.24 -25.48 28.06
CA LEU A 169 13.52 -25.68 29.48
C LEU A 169 13.84 -24.37 30.21
N ILE A 170 14.65 -23.49 29.59
CA ILE A 170 14.95 -22.16 30.14
C ILE A 170 13.67 -21.33 30.29
N LEU A 171 12.80 -21.30 29.26
CA LEU A 171 11.55 -20.56 29.31
C LEU A 171 10.59 -21.08 30.39
N MET A 172 10.53 -22.41 30.54
CA MET A 172 9.77 -23.08 31.59
C MET A 172 10.26 -22.64 32.99
N LEU A 173 11.57 -22.74 33.25
CA LEU A 173 12.14 -22.37 34.55
C LEU A 173 11.95 -20.89 34.87
N LEU A 174 12.12 -19.99 33.89
CA LEU A 174 11.88 -18.56 34.08
C LEU A 174 10.43 -18.25 34.43
N MET A 175 9.47 -18.97 33.81
CA MET A 175 8.06 -18.83 34.14
C MET A 175 7.76 -19.26 35.57
N GLU A 176 8.26 -20.44 35.97
CA GLU A 176 8.00 -21.03 37.30
C GLU A 176 8.67 -20.23 38.42
N LEU A 177 9.88 -19.70 38.18
CA LEU A 177 10.53 -18.75 39.08
C LEU A 177 9.74 -17.44 39.22
N GLY A 178 9.14 -16.97 38.12
CA GLY A 178 8.34 -15.74 38.11
C GLY A 178 6.94 -15.88 38.71
N TYR A 179 6.32 -17.06 38.57
CA TYR A 179 4.99 -17.35 39.10
C TYR A 179 5.01 -17.62 40.61
N GLY A 180 6.12 -18.13 41.13
CA GLY A 180 6.27 -18.52 42.53
C GLY A 180 5.35 -19.70 42.85
N CYS A 181 5.79 -20.93 42.61
CA CYS A 181 4.94 -22.09 42.89
C CYS A 181 4.70 -22.20 44.42
N HIS A 182 3.48 -21.89 44.88
CA HIS A 182 2.95 -22.25 46.20
C HIS A 182 1.91 -23.37 46.03
N PRO A 183 2.32 -24.66 46.07
CA PRO A 183 1.41 -25.79 45.81
C PRO A 183 0.45 -26.06 46.97
N GLU A 184 0.80 -25.62 48.18
CA GLU A 184 0.04 -25.95 49.40
C GLU A 184 -1.36 -25.31 49.44
N GLN A 185 -1.63 -24.29 48.63
CA GLN A 185 -2.98 -23.69 48.55
C GLN A 185 -3.93 -24.38 47.57
N TYR A 186 -3.46 -25.28 46.69
CA TYR A 186 -4.30 -25.87 45.63
C TYR A 186 -4.34 -27.41 45.61
N LEU A 187 -3.37 -28.11 46.20
CA LEU A 187 -3.28 -29.57 46.10
C LEU A 187 -4.09 -30.34 47.16
N GLN A 188 -4.71 -29.69 48.15
CA GLN A 188 -5.31 -30.41 49.28
C GLN A 188 -6.80 -30.78 49.13
N GLU A 189 -7.51 -30.34 48.07
CA GLU A 189 -8.95 -30.65 47.89
C GLU A 189 -9.33 -31.05 46.46
N TRP A 190 -8.80 -32.16 45.94
CA TRP A 190 -9.05 -32.64 44.57
C TRP A 190 -10.41 -33.31 44.30
N ASN A 191 -11.52 -32.81 44.85
CA ASN A 191 -12.85 -33.46 44.68
C ASN A 191 -14.05 -32.56 44.31
N THR A 192 -13.85 -31.31 43.86
CA THR A 192 -14.98 -30.43 43.45
C THR A 192 -14.77 -29.74 42.10
N VAL A 193 -15.87 -29.33 41.44
CA VAL A 193 -15.93 -28.66 40.13
C VAL A 193 -15.07 -27.38 40.07
N ALA A 194 -14.84 -26.72 41.21
CA ALA A 194 -13.98 -25.54 41.35
C ALA A 194 -12.49 -25.81 41.00
N VAL A 195 -12.00 -27.02 41.24
CA VAL A 195 -10.60 -27.43 40.99
C VAL A 195 -10.31 -27.58 39.50
N ARG A 196 -11.29 -28.05 38.71
CA ARG A 196 -11.16 -28.15 37.25
C ARG A 196 -11.02 -26.78 36.59
N GLY A 197 -11.71 -25.76 37.13
CA GLY A 197 -11.56 -24.38 36.70
C GLY A 197 -10.15 -23.82 36.97
N GLY A 198 -9.60 -24.09 38.17
CA GLY A 198 -8.24 -23.66 38.53
C GLY A 198 -7.14 -24.26 37.66
N ALA A 199 -7.22 -25.56 37.37
CA ALA A 199 -6.27 -26.23 36.47
C ALA A 199 -6.36 -25.66 35.04
N VAL A 200 -7.56 -25.39 34.52
CA VAL A 200 -7.75 -24.78 33.20
C VAL A 200 -7.14 -23.37 33.16
N ILE A 201 -7.33 -22.56 34.20
CA ILE A 201 -6.75 -21.22 34.30
C ILE A 201 -5.23 -21.29 34.35
N TYR A 202 -4.66 -22.22 35.11
CA TYR A 202 -3.22 -22.45 35.18
C TYR A 202 -2.65 -22.79 33.79
N TYR A 203 -3.15 -23.85 33.14
CA TYR A 203 -2.64 -24.26 31.83
C TYR A 203 -2.91 -23.21 30.73
N ALA A 204 -4.00 -22.46 30.81
CA ALA A 204 -4.25 -21.33 29.90
C ALA A 204 -3.23 -20.20 30.11
N SER A 205 -2.85 -19.92 31.36
CA SER A 205 -1.83 -18.92 31.71
C SER A 205 -0.43 -19.35 31.27
N VAL A 206 -0.07 -20.62 31.48
CA VAL A 206 1.18 -21.22 30.98
C VAL A 206 1.23 -21.16 29.46
N PHE A 207 0.15 -21.53 28.78
CA PHE A 207 0.09 -21.46 27.32
C PHE A 207 0.23 -20.01 26.82
N LEU A 208 -0.42 -19.04 27.46
CA LEU A 208 -0.30 -17.63 27.12
C LEU A 208 1.13 -17.09 27.35
N TYR A 209 1.80 -17.50 28.43
CA TYR A 209 3.20 -17.18 28.66
C TYR A 209 4.09 -17.74 27.54
N PHE A 210 3.93 -19.02 27.21
CA PHE A 210 4.68 -19.63 26.11
C PHE A 210 4.37 -18.93 24.79
N TRP A 211 3.13 -18.53 24.55
CA TRP A 211 2.76 -17.75 23.37
C TRP A 211 3.51 -16.42 23.29
N VAL A 212 3.64 -15.67 24.38
CA VAL A 212 4.32 -14.36 24.36
C VAL A 212 5.84 -14.54 24.26
N PHE A 213 6.43 -15.41 25.07
CA PHE A 213 7.89 -15.45 25.25
C PHE A 213 8.61 -16.49 24.39
N SER A 214 7.97 -17.58 23.94
CA SER A 214 8.62 -18.54 23.05
C SER A 214 8.69 -18.06 21.60
N THR A 215 7.75 -17.22 21.15
CA THR A 215 7.71 -16.70 19.77
C THR A 215 9.03 -16.04 19.32
N PRO A 216 9.67 -15.08 20.05
CA PRO A 216 10.98 -14.57 19.66
C PRO A 216 12.08 -15.63 19.67
N VAL A 217 12.05 -16.54 20.63
CA VAL A 217 13.12 -17.50 20.89
C VAL A 217 13.16 -18.59 19.82
N VAL A 218 12.01 -19.16 19.45
CA VAL A 218 11.91 -20.19 18.40
C VAL A 218 12.46 -19.66 17.07
N SER A 219 12.00 -18.49 16.67
CA SER A 219 12.46 -17.82 15.44
C SER A 219 13.96 -17.49 15.48
N LEU A 220 14.50 -17.09 16.64
CA LEU A 220 15.92 -16.80 16.80
C LEU A 220 16.78 -18.07 16.66
N VAL A 221 16.38 -19.18 17.29
CA VAL A 221 17.10 -20.46 17.21
C VAL A 221 17.11 -20.97 15.77
N PHE A 222 15.96 -20.95 15.09
CA PHE A 222 15.85 -21.44 13.72
C PHE A 222 16.57 -20.52 12.70
N GLY A 223 16.44 -19.20 12.86
CA GLY A 223 17.17 -18.22 12.05
C GLY A 223 18.69 -18.34 12.20
N SER A 224 19.17 -18.57 13.42
CA SER A 224 20.59 -18.82 13.70
C SER A 224 21.08 -20.13 13.10
N TYR A 225 20.25 -21.19 13.16
CA TYR A 225 20.54 -22.46 12.49
C TYR A 225 20.76 -22.26 10.99
N LEU A 226 19.86 -21.57 10.29
CA LEU A 226 19.99 -21.31 8.85
C LEU A 226 21.25 -20.49 8.53
N TYR A 227 21.54 -19.46 9.34
CA TYR A 227 22.75 -18.65 9.17
C TYR A 227 24.04 -19.48 9.32
N ILE A 228 24.11 -20.32 10.35
CA ILE A 228 25.23 -21.23 10.61
C ILE A 228 25.38 -22.25 9.48
N CYS A 229 24.27 -22.84 9.03
CA CYS A 229 24.26 -23.81 7.95
C CYS A 229 24.84 -23.26 6.65
N ILE A 230 24.51 -22.02 6.25
CA ILE A 230 25.08 -21.43 5.04
C ILE A 230 26.57 -21.15 5.19
N ASN A 231 26.97 -20.50 6.30
CA ASN A 231 28.30 -19.92 6.43
C ASN A 231 29.39 -20.94 6.82
N TRP A 232 29.06 -21.91 7.67
CA TRP A 232 30.04 -22.90 8.16
C TRP A 232 29.88 -24.26 7.51
N PHE A 233 28.64 -24.71 7.28
CA PHE A 233 28.39 -26.04 6.75
C PHE A 233 28.15 -26.06 5.23
N HIS A 234 27.93 -24.89 4.63
CA HIS A 234 27.58 -24.74 3.21
C HIS A 234 26.36 -25.59 2.81
N LEU A 235 25.28 -25.49 3.62
CA LEU A 235 24.01 -26.19 3.47
C LEU A 235 22.84 -25.19 3.47
N HIS A 236 21.66 -25.67 3.11
CA HIS A 236 20.39 -24.95 3.22
C HIS A 236 20.36 -23.58 2.53
N PHE A 237 21.04 -23.47 1.38
CA PHE A 237 21.11 -22.22 0.63
C PHE A 237 19.72 -21.72 0.24
N ASP A 238 18.88 -22.64 -0.26
CA ASP A 238 17.54 -22.35 -0.74
C ASP A 238 16.62 -21.98 0.42
N GLU A 239 16.60 -22.78 1.48
CA GLU A 239 15.75 -22.56 2.65
C GLU A 239 16.10 -21.25 3.35
N ALA A 240 17.39 -20.94 3.47
CA ALA A 240 17.82 -19.74 4.15
C ALA A 240 17.52 -18.47 3.36
N PHE A 241 17.81 -18.43 2.05
CA PHE A 241 17.51 -17.23 1.26
C PHE A 241 16.02 -17.11 0.90
N SER A 242 15.30 -18.23 0.76
CA SER A 242 13.84 -18.22 0.60
C SER A 242 13.12 -17.69 1.84
N SER A 243 13.59 -18.05 3.04
CA SER A 243 13.00 -17.56 4.29
C SER A 243 13.04 -16.03 4.41
N LEU A 244 13.99 -15.37 3.74
CA LEU A 244 14.14 -13.92 3.74
C LEU A 244 13.25 -13.22 2.72
N ARG A 245 12.59 -13.96 1.82
CA ARG A 245 11.68 -13.47 0.78
C ARG A 245 12.29 -12.30 0.01
N ILE A 246 13.49 -12.52 -0.51
CA ILE A 246 14.30 -11.47 -1.11
C ILE A 246 13.75 -11.17 -2.52
N ALA A 247 12.89 -10.15 -2.59
CA ALA A 247 12.33 -9.67 -3.87
C ALA A 247 13.35 -8.88 -4.71
N ASN A 248 14.41 -8.40 -4.05
CA ASN A 248 15.48 -7.60 -4.63
C ASN A 248 16.54 -8.53 -5.27
N TYR A 249 17.34 -8.02 -6.21
CA TYR A 249 18.35 -8.79 -6.96
C TYR A 249 17.75 -9.81 -7.92
N LYS A 250 17.24 -9.33 -9.06
CA LYS A 250 16.85 -10.19 -10.19
C LYS A 250 17.98 -10.24 -11.21
N SER A 251 18.18 -11.39 -11.82
CA SER A 251 19.11 -11.58 -12.93
C SER A 251 18.42 -12.38 -14.03
N PHE A 252 18.74 -12.07 -15.28
CA PHE A 252 18.36 -12.90 -16.42
C PHE A 252 19.56 -13.06 -17.35
N THR A 253 19.73 -14.28 -17.88
CA THR A 253 20.77 -14.59 -18.84
C THR A 253 20.15 -14.60 -20.23
N ARG A 254 20.65 -13.74 -21.11
CA ARG A 254 20.31 -13.72 -22.53
C ARG A 254 21.44 -14.38 -23.31
N PHE A 255 21.06 -15.37 -24.11
CA PHE A 255 21.91 -15.99 -25.12
C PHE A 255 21.64 -15.32 -26.47
N HIS A 256 22.69 -14.99 -27.21
CA HIS A 256 22.59 -14.39 -28.53
C HIS A 256 23.59 -15.09 -29.44
N ILE A 257 23.10 -15.71 -30.51
CA ILE A 257 23.98 -16.27 -31.55
C ILE A 257 24.11 -15.20 -32.62
N ASN A 258 25.33 -14.72 -32.86
CA ASN A 258 25.58 -13.65 -33.82
C ASN A 258 25.58 -14.19 -35.28
N GLY A 259 25.72 -13.28 -36.26
CA GLY A 259 25.73 -13.64 -37.69
C GLY A 259 26.89 -14.54 -38.12
N ASP A 260 27.96 -14.62 -37.32
CA ASP A 260 29.14 -15.45 -37.56
C ASP A 260 29.01 -16.86 -36.90
N GLY A 261 27.93 -17.09 -36.14
CA GLY A 261 27.66 -18.36 -35.45
C GLY A 261 28.22 -18.45 -34.02
N ASP A 262 28.81 -17.38 -33.51
CA ASP A 262 29.32 -17.33 -32.13
C ASP A 262 28.19 -17.11 -31.12
N LEU A 263 28.30 -17.75 -29.96
CA LEU A 263 27.38 -17.58 -28.83
C LEU A 263 27.87 -16.47 -27.89
N GLU A 264 27.17 -15.34 -27.89
CA GLU A 264 27.31 -14.29 -26.89
C GLU A 264 26.36 -14.56 -25.70
N VAL A 265 26.88 -14.43 -24.48
CA VAL A 265 26.12 -14.63 -23.24
C VAL A 265 26.11 -13.36 -22.41
N PHE A 266 24.94 -12.73 -22.29
CA PHE A 266 24.73 -11.54 -21.47
C PHE A 266 24.03 -11.94 -20.18
N THR A 267 24.66 -11.71 -19.02
CA THR A 267 23.95 -11.80 -17.73
C THR A 267 23.60 -10.40 -17.27
N LEU A 268 22.32 -10.09 -17.32
CA LEU A 268 21.78 -8.80 -16.94
C LEU A 268 21.31 -8.89 -15.49
N ALA A 269 22.03 -8.17 -14.63
CA ALA A 269 21.73 -8.03 -13.22
C ALA A 269 20.93 -6.73 -13.00
N VAL A 270 19.80 -6.83 -12.31
CA VAL A 270 18.94 -5.70 -11.98
C VAL A 270 18.88 -5.57 -10.47
N ASP A 271 19.60 -4.57 -9.95
CA ASP A 271 19.56 -4.18 -8.54
C ASP A 271 18.19 -3.60 -8.26
N LYS A 272 17.26 -4.48 -7.88
CA LYS A 272 15.86 -4.11 -7.59
C LYS A 272 15.10 -3.67 -8.87
N TYR A 273 13.84 -4.06 -8.98
CA TYR A 273 12.87 -3.06 -9.41
C TYR A 273 13.03 -1.96 -8.36
N MET A 274 13.35 -0.72 -8.71
CA MET A 274 13.31 0.33 -7.71
C MET A 274 11.90 0.28 -7.10
N GLU A 275 11.75 -0.25 -5.86
CA GLU A 275 10.79 0.36 -4.92
C GLU A 275 11.10 1.82 -5.07
N GLY A 276 10.15 2.53 -5.68
CA GLY A 276 10.39 3.77 -6.37
C GLY A 276 11.42 4.57 -5.62
N ALA A 277 12.50 4.95 -6.29
CA ALA A 277 13.19 6.14 -5.84
C ALA A 277 12.08 7.15 -5.55
N LYS A 278 12.12 7.71 -4.34
CA LYS A 278 11.14 8.61 -3.71
C LYS A 278 11.02 9.90 -4.52
N GLU A 279 10.75 9.77 -5.80
CA GLU A 279 11.08 10.72 -6.84
C GLU A 279 9.76 11.33 -7.28
N HIS A 280 9.58 12.54 -6.80
CA HIS A 280 8.63 13.52 -7.31
C HIS A 280 8.60 13.50 -8.84
N LEU A 281 7.41 13.67 -9.41
CA LEU A 281 7.23 13.77 -10.87
C LEU A 281 8.21 14.82 -11.40
N GLN A 282 9.01 14.42 -12.39
CA GLN A 282 10.00 15.33 -12.97
C GLN A 282 9.28 16.46 -13.72
N PRO A 283 9.84 17.68 -13.74
CA PRO A 283 9.17 18.84 -14.34
C PRO A 283 8.79 18.68 -15.82
N PRO A 284 7.70 19.35 -16.28
CA PRO A 284 7.30 19.41 -17.69
C PRO A 284 8.39 19.91 -18.65
N THR A 285 9.38 20.67 -18.17
CA THR A 285 10.60 21.04 -18.91
C THR A 285 11.32 19.84 -19.55
N TYR A 286 11.29 18.67 -18.91
CA TYR A 286 11.91 17.44 -19.43
C TYR A 286 10.96 16.62 -20.31
N GLY A 287 9.73 17.08 -20.46
CA GLY A 287 8.61 16.33 -21.00
C GLY A 287 8.05 16.93 -22.29
N ASP A 288 7.08 16.22 -22.87
CA ASP A 288 6.33 16.69 -24.02
C ASP A 288 4.96 17.27 -23.65
N LEU A 289 4.45 16.94 -22.45
CA LEU A 289 3.08 17.24 -22.01
C LEU A 289 3.07 17.89 -20.62
N ILE A 290 1.97 18.58 -20.32
CA ILE A 290 1.56 19.02 -18.98
C ILE A 290 0.33 18.20 -18.60
N THR A 291 0.35 17.53 -17.47
CA THR A 291 -0.69 16.56 -17.08
C THR A 291 -1.60 17.13 -16.00
N VAL A 292 -2.90 17.19 -16.28
CA VAL A 292 -3.91 17.77 -15.37
C VAL A 292 -5.01 16.75 -15.08
N LEU A 293 -5.28 16.54 -13.79
CA LEU A 293 -6.46 15.84 -13.30
C LEU A 293 -7.39 16.85 -12.63
N SER A 294 -8.66 16.85 -13.04
CA SER A 294 -9.70 17.69 -12.45
C SER A 294 -10.88 16.85 -11.98
N ILE A 295 -11.39 17.15 -10.80
CA ILE A 295 -12.49 16.40 -10.16
C ILE A 295 -13.58 17.37 -9.71
N ASP A 296 -14.79 17.19 -10.24
CA ASP A 296 -15.91 18.08 -9.94
C ASP A 296 -16.47 17.91 -8.51
N GLY A 297 -17.23 18.92 -8.08
CA GLY A 297 -18.05 18.86 -6.87
C GLY A 297 -19.36 18.08 -7.07
N GLY A 298 -19.88 17.52 -5.97
CA GLY A 298 -21.13 16.74 -6.03
C GLY A 298 -21.50 15.93 -4.79
N GLY A 299 -20.99 16.27 -3.60
CA GLY A 299 -21.32 15.57 -2.35
C GLY A 299 -20.98 14.08 -2.38
N ILE A 300 -21.93 13.21 -1.98
CA ILE A 300 -21.73 11.75 -1.94
C ILE A 300 -21.46 11.13 -3.31
N ARG A 301 -21.79 11.85 -4.40
CA ARG A 301 -21.56 11.38 -5.77
C ARG A 301 -20.08 11.35 -6.14
N GLY A 302 -19.18 11.84 -5.26
CA GLY A 302 -17.74 11.61 -5.34
C GLY A 302 -17.33 10.13 -5.45
N ILE A 303 -18.22 9.19 -5.12
CA ILE A 303 -18.08 7.75 -5.40
C ILE A 303 -17.87 7.48 -6.90
N ILE A 304 -18.55 8.21 -7.79
CA ILE A 304 -18.45 8.02 -9.24
C ILE A 304 -17.01 8.28 -9.72
N PRO A 305 -16.43 9.49 -9.56
CA PRO A 305 -15.04 9.72 -9.93
C PRO A 305 -14.08 8.86 -9.11
N GLY A 306 -14.37 8.54 -7.84
CA GLY A 306 -13.56 7.60 -7.04
C GLY A 306 -13.41 6.22 -7.70
N THR A 307 -14.50 5.68 -8.26
CA THR A 307 -14.48 4.41 -9.02
C THR A 307 -13.65 4.52 -10.30
N ILE A 308 -13.79 5.63 -11.05
CA ILE A 308 -13.00 5.88 -12.26
C ILE A 308 -11.50 6.02 -11.96
N LEU A 309 -11.16 6.74 -10.89
CA LEU A 309 -9.79 6.93 -10.43
C LEU A 309 -9.15 5.63 -9.97
N ALA A 310 -9.91 4.77 -9.29
CA ALA A 310 -9.45 3.43 -8.90
C ALA A 310 -9.07 2.58 -10.13
N PHE A 311 -9.87 2.65 -11.19
CA PHE A 311 -9.56 2.00 -12.46
C PHE A 311 -8.28 2.59 -13.09
N LEU A 312 -8.21 3.91 -13.26
CA LEU A 312 -7.04 4.60 -13.85
C LEU A 312 -5.74 4.28 -13.10
N GLU A 313 -5.76 4.35 -11.77
CA GLU A 313 -4.59 4.03 -10.95
C GLU A 313 -4.18 2.56 -11.09
N SER A 314 -5.15 1.64 -11.24
CA SER A 314 -4.85 0.22 -11.47
C SER A 314 -4.17 -0.02 -12.83
N GLU A 315 -4.55 0.71 -13.88
CA GLU A 315 -3.88 0.62 -15.18
C GLU A 315 -2.45 1.17 -15.11
N LEU A 316 -2.24 2.27 -14.39
CA LEU A 316 -0.90 2.81 -14.13
C LEU A 316 -0.04 1.83 -13.31
N GLN A 317 -0.62 1.14 -12.34
CA GLN A 317 0.06 0.11 -11.54
C GLN A 317 0.47 -1.11 -12.38
N LYS A 318 -0.33 -1.49 -13.39
CA LYS A 318 0.05 -2.54 -14.35
C LYS A 318 1.26 -2.14 -15.20
N LEU A 319 1.37 -0.86 -15.55
CA LEU A 319 2.46 -0.34 -16.39
C LEU A 319 3.76 -0.11 -15.61
N ASP A 320 3.67 0.48 -14.40
CA ASP A 320 4.83 1.00 -13.68
C ASP A 320 5.04 0.39 -12.28
N GLY A 321 4.20 -0.57 -11.87
CA GLY A 321 4.31 -1.30 -10.60
C GLY A 321 3.27 -0.91 -9.54
N GLU A 322 3.05 -1.79 -8.56
CA GLU A 322 1.99 -1.68 -7.53
C GLU A 322 2.07 -0.42 -6.65
N ASP A 323 3.26 0.18 -6.53
CA ASP A 323 3.49 1.39 -5.75
C ASP A 323 3.08 2.67 -6.50
N ALA A 324 2.74 2.59 -7.78
CA ALA A 324 2.30 3.74 -8.57
C ALA A 324 1.05 4.38 -7.97
N ARG A 325 1.06 5.70 -7.86
CA ARG A 325 -0.06 6.53 -7.41
C ARG A 325 -0.35 7.64 -8.39
N LEU A 326 -1.59 8.11 -8.46
CA LEU A 326 -1.99 9.18 -9.39
C LEU A 326 -1.11 10.44 -9.27
N ALA A 327 -0.73 10.84 -8.06
CA ALA A 327 0.17 11.97 -7.82
C ALA A 327 1.58 11.83 -8.44
N ASP A 328 1.96 10.64 -8.91
CA ASP A 328 3.22 10.42 -9.62
C ASP A 328 3.17 10.81 -11.11
N TYR A 329 1.98 11.12 -11.63
CA TYR A 329 1.72 11.29 -13.06
C TYR A 329 1.11 12.63 -13.43
N PHE A 330 0.46 13.30 -12.47
CA PHE A 330 -0.21 14.58 -12.70
C PHE A 330 0.60 15.73 -12.12
N ASP A 331 0.91 16.72 -12.96
CA ASP A 331 1.53 17.99 -12.55
C ASP A 331 0.57 18.79 -11.66
N VAL A 332 -0.73 18.73 -11.98
CA VAL A 332 -1.78 19.38 -11.21
C VAL A 332 -2.95 18.43 -11.00
N ILE A 333 -3.37 18.31 -9.75
CA ILE A 333 -4.64 17.70 -9.36
C ILE A 333 -5.49 18.79 -8.72
N ALA A 334 -6.65 19.06 -9.31
CA ALA A 334 -7.58 20.07 -8.85
C ALA A 334 -8.94 19.45 -8.53
N GLY A 335 -9.59 19.99 -7.51
CA GLY A 335 -10.88 19.48 -7.07
C GLY A 335 -11.71 20.52 -6.34
N THR A 336 -13.02 20.44 -6.53
CA THR A 336 -14.01 21.32 -5.91
C THR A 336 -14.93 20.51 -5.01
N SER A 337 -15.27 20.99 -3.81
CA SER A 337 -16.15 20.28 -2.87
C SER A 337 -15.63 18.86 -2.59
N THR A 338 -16.47 17.85 -2.80
CA THR A 338 -16.09 16.43 -2.75
C THR A 338 -14.84 16.11 -3.59
N GLY A 339 -14.66 16.72 -4.76
CA GLY A 339 -13.45 16.56 -5.58
C GLY A 339 -12.22 17.16 -4.91
N GLY A 340 -12.38 18.22 -4.11
CA GLY A 340 -11.32 18.81 -3.29
C GLY A 340 -10.90 17.88 -2.15
N LEU A 341 -11.86 17.19 -1.51
CA LEU A 341 -11.58 16.13 -0.53
C LEU A 341 -10.79 14.99 -1.18
N VAL A 342 -11.23 14.52 -2.36
CA VAL A 342 -10.51 13.48 -3.11
C VAL A 342 -9.10 13.93 -3.49
N THR A 343 -8.95 15.19 -3.92
CA THR A 343 -7.64 15.78 -4.23
C THR A 343 -6.73 15.72 -3.01
N ALA A 344 -7.21 16.17 -1.84
CA ALA A 344 -6.45 16.10 -0.60
C ALA A 344 -6.05 14.66 -0.26
N MET A 345 -6.96 13.69 -0.39
CA MET A 345 -6.66 12.28 -0.14
C MET A 345 -5.53 11.74 -1.05
N LEU A 346 -5.52 12.16 -2.31
CA LEU A 346 -4.55 11.72 -3.33
C LEU A 346 -3.20 12.44 -3.28
N THR A 347 -3.12 13.64 -2.71
CA THR A 347 -1.89 14.46 -2.74
C THR A 347 -1.22 14.60 -1.38
N THR A 348 -1.94 14.36 -0.28
CA THR A 348 -1.39 14.54 1.07
C THR A 348 -0.31 13.48 1.33
N PRO A 349 0.92 13.88 1.67
CA PRO A 349 1.99 12.92 1.96
C PRO A 349 1.76 12.23 3.31
N ASN A 350 2.02 10.92 3.37
CA ASN A 350 2.20 10.16 4.60
C ASN A 350 3.66 10.25 5.10
N GLU A 351 4.01 9.54 6.17
CA GLU A 351 5.37 9.52 6.75
C GLU A 351 6.47 9.12 5.75
N ASN A 352 6.11 8.37 4.70
CA ASN A 352 7.02 7.95 3.64
C ASN A 352 7.07 8.91 2.45
N ASN A 353 6.44 10.09 2.56
CA ASN A 353 6.27 11.07 1.49
C ASN A 353 5.56 10.49 0.24
N ARG A 354 4.59 9.61 0.47
CA ARG A 354 3.69 9.04 -0.54
C ARG A 354 2.26 9.50 -0.28
N PRO A 355 1.38 9.54 -1.29
CA PRO A 355 -0.05 9.77 -1.07
C PRO A 355 -0.62 8.95 0.09
N LEU A 356 -1.37 9.62 0.97
CA LEU A 356 -1.99 9.03 2.15
C LEU A 356 -3.00 7.94 1.76
N PHE A 357 -3.72 8.14 0.65
CA PHE A 357 -4.68 7.18 0.11
C PHE A 357 -4.29 6.74 -1.31
N ALA A 358 -4.50 5.45 -1.60
CA ALA A 358 -4.63 4.95 -2.95
C ALA A 358 -6.04 5.26 -3.50
N ALA A 359 -6.17 5.36 -4.82
CA ALA A 359 -7.44 5.73 -5.45
C ALA A 359 -8.58 4.75 -5.14
N LYS A 360 -8.27 3.46 -5.00
CA LYS A 360 -9.24 2.41 -4.62
C LYS A 360 -9.88 2.63 -3.25
N GLU A 361 -9.21 3.35 -2.34
CA GLU A 361 -9.68 3.59 -0.97
C GLU A 361 -10.69 4.74 -0.90
N ILE A 362 -10.77 5.58 -1.94
CA ILE A 362 -11.71 6.72 -2.00
C ILE A 362 -13.15 6.25 -1.92
N LYS A 363 -13.51 5.22 -2.69
CA LYS A 363 -14.86 4.64 -2.68
C LYS A 363 -15.24 4.20 -1.26
N ASP A 364 -14.37 3.44 -0.61
CA ASP A 364 -14.62 2.87 0.72
C ASP A 364 -14.74 3.98 1.77
N PHE A 365 -13.94 5.05 1.64
CA PHE A 365 -14.08 6.24 2.46
C PHE A 365 -15.49 6.84 2.40
N TYR A 366 -16.07 6.99 1.21
CA TYR A 366 -17.45 7.49 1.08
C TYR A 366 -18.48 6.50 1.60
N LEU A 367 -18.33 5.20 1.35
CA LEU A 367 -19.25 4.18 1.86
C LEU A 367 -19.32 4.19 3.39
N ILE A 368 -18.20 4.41 4.06
CA ILE A 368 -18.08 4.42 5.52
C ILE A 368 -18.52 5.75 6.13
N ASN A 369 -18.13 6.87 5.53
CA ASN A 369 -18.27 8.20 6.15
C ASN A 369 -19.49 8.99 5.68
N SER A 370 -19.99 8.78 4.46
CA SER A 370 -21.16 9.54 3.95
C SER A 370 -22.39 9.42 4.85
N PRO A 371 -22.75 8.24 5.41
CA PRO A 371 -23.90 8.14 6.31
C PRO A 371 -23.74 8.92 7.63
N LYS A 372 -22.49 9.23 8.02
CA LYS A 372 -22.16 10.01 9.22
C LYS A 372 -22.07 11.50 8.93
N ILE A 373 -21.59 11.87 7.74
CA ILE A 373 -21.55 13.26 7.24
C ILE A 373 -22.98 13.75 6.94
N PHE A 374 -23.80 12.89 6.31
CA PHE A 374 -25.17 13.18 5.91
C PHE A 374 -26.14 12.18 6.57
N PRO A 375 -26.38 12.28 7.89
CA PRO A 375 -27.29 11.37 8.58
C PRO A 375 -28.71 11.45 8.00
N GLN A 376 -29.23 10.30 7.58
CA GLN A 376 -30.57 10.19 7.02
C GLN A 376 -31.59 10.07 8.16
N PRO A 377 -32.69 10.85 8.15
CA PRO A 377 -33.72 10.73 9.17
C PRO A 377 -34.37 9.33 9.13
N GLY A 378 -34.52 8.68 10.29
CA GLY A 378 -35.36 7.49 10.43
C GLY A 378 -36.83 7.80 10.13
N TYR A 379 -37.68 6.78 10.01
CA TYR A 379 -39.11 6.89 9.66
C TYR A 379 -39.81 8.06 10.40
N GLN A 380 -40.18 9.12 9.66
CA GLN A 380 -40.86 10.29 10.20
C GLN A 380 -42.36 10.23 9.91
N LEU A 381 -43.19 10.33 10.95
CA LEU A 381 -44.66 10.31 10.86
C LEU A 381 -45.25 11.49 10.06
N PHE A 382 -44.50 12.58 9.84
CA PHE A 382 -44.96 13.80 9.14
C PHE A 382 -43.85 14.41 8.24
N PRO A 383 -43.72 13.98 6.98
CA PRO A 383 -42.58 14.32 6.12
C PRO A 383 -42.61 15.74 5.50
N GLN A 384 -43.78 16.39 5.36
CA GLN A 384 -43.88 17.65 4.60
C GLN A 384 -43.73 18.93 5.43
N THR A 385 -44.10 18.91 6.71
CA THR A 385 -44.06 20.11 7.58
C THR A 385 -42.67 20.36 8.19
N THR A 386 -41.85 19.32 8.34
CA THR A 386 -40.50 19.42 8.91
C THR A 386 -39.48 19.99 7.92
N THR A 387 -39.60 19.73 6.62
CA THR A 387 -38.66 20.22 5.59
C THR A 387 -38.69 21.74 5.44
N VAL A 388 -39.89 22.35 5.51
CA VAL A 388 -40.06 23.80 5.37
C VAL A 388 -39.50 24.55 6.59
N ILE A 389 -39.76 24.05 7.81
CA ILE A 389 -39.22 24.64 9.04
C ILE A 389 -37.70 24.50 9.07
N LYS A 390 -37.15 23.34 8.63
CA LYS A 390 -35.72 23.08 8.61
C LYS A 390 -34.98 23.91 7.56
N ALA A 391 -35.59 24.18 6.41
CA ALA A 391 -35.07 25.11 5.40
C ALA A 391 -35.02 26.58 5.88
N LEU A 392 -35.81 26.92 6.90
CA LEU A 392 -35.82 28.23 7.55
C LEU A 392 -34.92 28.29 8.80
N SER A 393 -34.38 27.16 9.27
CA SER A 393 -33.66 27.05 10.54
C SER A 393 -32.21 26.57 10.35
N GLY A 394 -31.37 27.40 9.71
CA GLY A 394 -29.94 27.14 9.55
C GLY A 394 -29.58 26.04 8.54
N PRO A 395 -28.32 25.58 8.50
CA PRO A 395 -27.87 24.56 7.54
C PRO A 395 -28.53 23.19 7.79
N LYS A 396 -28.72 22.39 6.73
CA LYS A 396 -29.34 21.05 6.82
C LYS A 396 -28.58 20.10 7.74
N TYR A 397 -27.25 20.22 7.81
CA TYR A 397 -26.33 19.43 8.60
C TYR A 397 -25.42 20.33 9.45
N ASP A 398 -24.98 19.86 10.62
CA ASP A 398 -24.18 20.66 11.56
C ASP A 398 -22.66 20.68 11.28
N GLY A 399 -22.19 19.81 10.36
CA GLY A 399 -20.79 19.70 9.96
C GLY A 399 -19.83 19.11 11.00
N LYS A 400 -20.27 18.85 12.25
CA LYS A 400 -19.36 18.48 13.35
C LYS A 400 -18.55 17.22 13.07
N PHE A 401 -19.19 16.21 12.47
CA PHE A 401 -18.51 14.97 12.11
C PHE A 401 -17.44 15.21 11.05
N LEU A 402 -17.73 16.00 10.00
CA LEU A 402 -16.76 16.33 8.96
C LEU A 402 -15.55 17.08 9.53
N HIS A 403 -15.79 18.05 10.42
CA HIS A 403 -14.71 18.72 11.15
C HIS A 403 -13.87 17.74 11.96
N SER A 404 -14.49 16.85 12.74
CA SER A 404 -13.76 15.86 13.56
C SER A 404 -12.98 14.84 12.74
N LEU A 405 -13.45 14.52 11.52
CA LEU A 405 -12.79 13.61 10.60
C LEU A 405 -11.52 14.24 10.01
N LEU A 406 -11.54 15.56 9.80
CA LEU A 406 -10.45 16.32 9.18
C LEU A 406 -9.51 16.98 10.20
N SER A 407 -9.92 17.13 11.47
CA SER A 407 -9.16 17.86 12.50
C SER A 407 -7.80 17.25 12.87
N ASN A 408 -7.53 16.02 12.47
CA ASN A 408 -6.26 15.34 12.77
C ASN A 408 -5.19 15.54 11.68
N GLU A 409 -5.49 16.26 10.60
CA GLU A 409 -4.51 16.57 9.54
C GLU A 409 -3.85 17.93 9.79
N GLU A 410 -2.78 17.94 10.60
CA GLU A 410 -1.99 19.15 10.95
C GLU A 410 -1.05 19.64 9.84
N LYS A 411 -1.19 19.14 8.61
CA LYS A 411 -0.30 19.52 7.51
C LYS A 411 -0.68 20.88 6.94
N THR A 412 0.32 21.76 6.83
CA THR A 412 0.15 23.10 6.27
C THR A 412 0.44 23.09 4.77
N TYR A 413 -0.43 23.76 3.99
CA TYR A 413 -0.24 24.08 2.57
C TYR A 413 -0.49 25.57 2.38
N LEU A 414 0.47 26.29 1.80
CA LEU A 414 0.45 27.77 1.70
C LEU A 414 0.21 28.45 3.07
N ASP A 415 0.88 27.94 4.10
CA ASP A 415 0.75 28.34 5.50
C ASP A 415 -0.64 28.09 6.13
N VAL A 416 -1.58 27.41 5.48
CA VAL A 416 -2.93 27.11 6.01
C VAL A 416 -3.11 25.61 6.25
N LEU A 417 -3.87 25.19 7.26
CA LEU A 417 -4.17 23.79 7.51
C LEU A 417 -4.98 23.18 6.36
N LEU A 418 -4.58 21.99 5.91
CA LEU A 418 -5.32 21.26 4.87
C LEU A 418 -6.75 20.95 5.30
N SER A 419 -6.98 20.70 6.58
CA SER A 419 -8.31 20.50 7.15
C SER A 419 -9.23 21.70 6.91
N ASP A 420 -8.73 22.93 7.09
CA ASP A 420 -9.48 24.16 6.83
C ASP A 420 -9.85 24.32 5.35
N ILE A 421 -8.93 23.94 4.45
CA ILE A 421 -9.17 23.95 3.00
C ILE A 421 -10.26 22.94 2.64
N CYS A 422 -10.16 21.72 3.16
CA CYS A 422 -11.12 20.62 2.93
C CYS A 422 -12.53 20.94 3.44
N ILE A 423 -12.64 21.56 4.62
CA ILE A 423 -13.92 22.01 5.17
C ILE A 423 -14.48 23.15 4.31
N GLY A 424 -13.67 24.17 4.03
CA GLY A 424 -14.07 25.34 3.26
C GLY A 424 -14.58 24.98 1.86
N THR A 425 -13.85 24.14 1.12
CA THR A 425 -14.24 23.73 -0.24
C THR A 425 -15.54 22.93 -0.26
N SER A 426 -15.91 22.25 0.83
CA SER A 426 -17.10 21.38 0.94
C SER A 426 -18.30 22.04 1.62
N ALA A 427 -18.17 23.28 2.10
CA ALA A 427 -19.19 23.97 2.90
C ALA A 427 -20.36 24.51 2.05
N ALA A 428 -21.15 23.60 1.46
CA ALA A 428 -22.16 23.96 0.48
C ALA A 428 -23.30 24.77 1.11
N PRO A 429 -23.67 25.95 0.56
CA PRO A 429 -24.77 26.75 1.06
C PRO A 429 -26.05 25.92 1.17
N THR A 430 -26.81 26.14 2.24
CA THR A 430 -28.01 25.35 2.65
C THR A 430 -27.73 23.94 3.20
N TYR A 431 -26.59 23.32 2.88
CA TYR A 431 -26.22 21.98 3.36
C TYR A 431 -25.36 22.03 4.62
N LEU A 432 -24.28 22.81 4.60
CA LEU A 432 -23.26 22.89 5.65
C LEU A 432 -23.03 24.35 6.06
N PRO A 433 -22.59 24.60 7.31
CA PRO A 433 -22.24 25.95 7.75
C PRO A 433 -21.00 26.47 7.00
N PRO A 434 -20.91 27.78 6.73
CA PRO A 434 -19.68 28.42 6.26
C PRO A 434 -18.50 28.15 7.21
N HIS A 435 -17.30 28.07 6.67
CA HIS A 435 -16.09 27.82 7.46
C HIS A 435 -15.31 29.11 7.71
N TYR A 436 -14.93 29.32 8.98
CA TYR A 436 -14.14 30.47 9.41
C TYR A 436 -12.89 30.02 10.14
N PHE A 437 -11.76 30.60 9.76
CA PHE A 437 -10.50 30.45 10.49
C PHE A 437 -9.60 31.67 10.28
N LYS A 438 -8.58 31.79 11.13
CA LYS A 438 -7.51 32.78 11.00
C LYS A 438 -6.21 32.05 10.75
N ASN A 439 -5.36 32.64 9.91
CA ASN A 439 -3.99 32.18 9.72
C ASN A 439 -3.01 33.33 9.97
N GLU A 440 -1.93 33.06 10.68
CA GLU A 440 -0.86 34.02 10.93
C GLU A 440 0.35 33.64 10.08
N ASP A 441 0.81 34.55 9.23
CA ASP A 441 2.00 34.31 8.41
C ASP A 441 3.30 34.40 9.23
N ASN A 442 4.42 33.98 8.63
CA ASN A 442 5.75 34.05 9.26
C ASN A 442 6.22 35.48 9.62
N LYS A 443 5.45 36.52 9.27
CA LYS A 443 5.72 37.93 9.59
C LYS A 443 4.76 38.47 10.65
N GLY A 444 3.92 37.62 11.24
CA GLY A 444 2.93 37.99 12.25
C GLY A 444 1.68 38.66 11.68
N ASN A 445 1.47 38.64 10.36
CA ASN A 445 0.25 39.17 9.76
C ASN A 445 -0.86 38.14 9.88
N VAL A 446 -1.93 38.50 10.59
CA VAL A 446 -3.12 37.66 10.70
C VAL A 446 -4.06 37.93 9.53
N LYS A 447 -4.39 36.88 8.78
CA LYS A 447 -5.38 36.89 7.71
C LYS A 447 -6.59 36.06 8.10
N GLU A 448 -7.77 36.64 7.93
CA GLU A 448 -9.03 35.97 8.19
C GLU A 448 -9.61 35.35 6.91
N TYR A 449 -10.19 34.16 7.03
CA TYR A 449 -10.81 33.42 5.94
C TYR A 449 -12.26 33.13 6.28
N ASN A 450 -13.15 33.46 5.34
CA ASN A 450 -14.60 33.20 5.43
C ASN A 450 -14.99 32.44 4.17
N LEU A 451 -15.06 31.12 4.25
CA LEU A 451 -15.17 30.24 3.10
C LEU A 451 -16.54 29.56 3.02
N ILE A 452 -16.99 29.36 1.79
CA ILE A 452 -18.11 28.49 1.40
C ILE A 452 -17.65 27.59 0.25
N ASP A 453 -18.48 26.60 -0.10
CA ASP A 453 -18.15 25.62 -1.14
C ASP A 453 -17.76 26.25 -2.48
N GLY A 454 -16.68 25.71 -3.07
CA GLY A 454 -16.13 26.18 -4.33
C GLY A 454 -17.05 25.96 -5.53
N GLY A 455 -18.05 25.07 -5.42
CA GLY A 455 -19.05 24.78 -6.46
C GLY A 455 -19.89 25.99 -6.85
N VAL A 456 -19.99 26.99 -5.96
CA VAL A 456 -20.62 28.29 -6.27
C VAL A 456 -19.84 29.07 -7.33
N ALA A 457 -18.50 28.91 -7.38
CA ALA A 457 -17.63 29.64 -8.29
C ALA A 457 -17.12 28.77 -9.46
N ALA A 458 -16.72 27.53 -9.20
CA ALA A 458 -16.06 26.66 -10.16
C ALA A 458 -16.31 25.18 -9.83
N ASN A 459 -17.51 24.68 -10.12
CA ASN A 459 -17.83 23.27 -9.86
C ASN A 459 -16.99 22.30 -10.69
N ASN A 460 -16.65 22.67 -11.92
CA ASN A 460 -15.64 22.01 -12.75
C ASN A 460 -14.35 22.84 -12.71
N PRO A 461 -13.33 22.46 -11.90
CA PRO A 461 -12.13 23.28 -11.72
C PRO A 461 -11.11 23.12 -12.87
N THR A 462 -11.43 22.43 -13.96
CA THR A 462 -10.45 22.11 -15.02
C THR A 462 -9.80 23.36 -15.61
N LEU A 463 -10.60 24.37 -15.95
CA LEU A 463 -10.09 25.62 -16.51
C LEU A 463 -9.27 26.42 -15.49
N LEU A 464 -9.63 26.37 -14.20
CA LEU A 464 -8.83 26.98 -13.13
C LEU A 464 -7.46 26.30 -12.99
N ALA A 465 -7.42 24.97 -13.06
CA ALA A 465 -6.18 24.20 -12.99
C ALA A 465 -5.24 24.55 -14.15
N MET A 466 -5.77 24.58 -15.38
CA MET A 466 -5.00 24.99 -16.56
C MET A 466 -4.54 26.45 -16.47
N GLY A 467 -5.41 27.33 -15.96
CA GLY A 467 -5.09 28.72 -15.70
C GLY A 467 -3.95 28.90 -14.69
N GLU A 468 -3.91 28.10 -13.62
CA GLU A 468 -2.85 28.17 -12.61
C GLU A 468 -1.50 27.72 -13.17
N VAL A 469 -1.47 26.64 -13.96
CA VAL A 469 -0.25 26.26 -14.70
C VAL A 469 0.19 27.39 -15.62
N THR A 470 -0.75 27.99 -16.37
CA THR A 470 -0.45 29.10 -17.27
C THR A 470 0.14 30.31 -16.52
N LYS A 471 -0.37 30.63 -15.33
CA LYS A 471 0.20 31.69 -14.47
C LYS A 471 1.63 31.37 -14.06
N GLU A 472 1.94 30.14 -13.68
CA GLU A 472 3.31 29.72 -13.32
C GLU A 472 4.27 29.84 -14.52
N ILE A 473 3.82 29.50 -15.72
CA ILE A 473 4.59 29.71 -16.95
C ILE A 473 4.85 31.21 -17.17
N ILE A 474 3.84 32.08 -17.01
CA ILE A 474 3.98 33.53 -17.16
C ILE A 474 4.96 34.12 -16.14
N LYS A 475 4.97 33.60 -14.91
CA LYS A 475 5.93 34.00 -13.86
C LYS A 475 7.37 33.52 -14.14
N GLY A 476 7.59 32.74 -15.19
CA GLY A 476 8.92 32.26 -15.57
C GLY A 476 9.42 31.10 -14.71
N ASN A 477 8.51 30.27 -14.17
CA ASN A 477 8.88 29.10 -13.40
C ASN A 477 9.72 28.13 -14.26
N ALA A 478 10.91 27.77 -13.76
CA ALA A 478 11.89 26.96 -14.48
C ALA A 478 11.40 25.55 -14.81
N ASP A 479 10.44 25.03 -14.04
CA ASP A 479 9.83 23.70 -14.24
C ASP A 479 8.97 23.62 -15.51
N PHE A 480 8.62 24.77 -16.08
CA PHE A 480 7.86 24.88 -17.33
C PHE A 480 8.63 25.58 -18.45
N PHE A 481 9.93 25.84 -18.33
CA PHE A 481 10.70 26.45 -19.42
C PHE A 481 11.15 25.39 -20.45
N PRO A 482 11.04 25.60 -21.78
CA PRO A 482 10.68 26.82 -22.49
C PRO A 482 9.22 26.84 -23.00
N ILE A 483 8.28 26.27 -22.24
CA ILE A 483 6.87 26.19 -22.63
C ILE A 483 6.28 27.59 -22.75
N LYS A 484 5.51 27.84 -23.81
CA LYS A 484 4.81 29.11 -24.00
C LYS A 484 3.47 29.09 -23.25
N PRO A 485 3.03 30.20 -22.62
CA PRO A 485 1.77 30.26 -21.88
C PRO A 485 0.53 29.82 -22.68
N ILE A 486 0.51 30.05 -23.99
CA ILE A 486 -0.65 29.78 -24.85
C ILE A 486 -0.62 28.37 -25.49
N ASP A 487 0.37 27.54 -25.16
CA ASP A 487 0.58 26.24 -25.78
C ASP A 487 -0.35 25.16 -25.19
N TYR A 488 -1.65 25.36 -25.36
CA TYR A 488 -2.71 24.46 -24.89
C TYR A 488 -2.58 23.05 -25.49
N GLY A 489 -1.89 22.88 -26.62
CA GLY A 489 -1.63 21.59 -27.25
C GLY A 489 -0.73 20.64 -26.41
N ARG A 490 -0.01 21.19 -25.42
CA ARG A 490 0.78 20.37 -24.46
C ARG A 490 -0.05 19.80 -23.33
N PHE A 491 -1.27 20.29 -23.09
CA PHE A 491 -2.08 19.79 -21.98
C PHE A 491 -2.66 18.41 -22.29
N LEU A 492 -2.48 17.49 -21.35
CA LEU A 492 -3.16 16.20 -21.27
C LEU A 492 -4.08 16.24 -20.04
N VAL A 493 -5.39 16.26 -20.28
CA VAL A 493 -6.38 16.62 -19.27
C VAL A 493 -7.39 15.50 -19.11
N ILE A 494 -7.53 15.01 -17.87
CA ILE A 494 -8.62 14.15 -17.45
C ILE A 494 -9.53 14.96 -16.53
N SER A 495 -10.78 15.17 -16.96
CA SER A 495 -11.80 15.86 -16.19
C SER A 495 -12.90 14.88 -15.80
N LEU A 496 -13.12 14.70 -14.50
CA LEU A 496 -14.07 13.73 -13.96
C LEU A 496 -15.24 14.44 -13.29
N GLY A 497 -16.42 14.24 -13.84
CA GLY A 497 -17.65 14.73 -13.25
C GLY A 497 -18.26 13.75 -12.24
N THR A 498 -19.11 14.26 -11.35
CA THR A 498 -19.88 13.44 -10.39
C THR A 498 -21.25 13.03 -10.93
N GLY A 499 -21.47 13.20 -12.23
CA GLY A 499 -22.76 13.06 -12.88
C GLY A 499 -23.74 14.21 -12.59
N SER A 500 -24.71 14.37 -13.48
CA SER A 500 -25.78 15.35 -13.40
C SER A 500 -27.15 14.65 -13.47
N PRO A 501 -28.19 15.24 -12.86
CA PRO A 501 -29.55 14.75 -13.05
C PRO A 501 -29.88 14.72 -14.54
N LYS A 502 -30.62 13.70 -14.97
CA LYS A 502 -31.12 13.59 -16.33
C LYS A 502 -31.74 14.91 -16.77
N PRO A 503 -31.48 15.41 -18.01
CA PRO A 503 -32.06 16.64 -18.55
C PRO A 503 -33.55 16.45 -18.86
N GLU A 504 -34.31 16.01 -17.88
CA GLU A 504 -35.74 16.22 -17.84
C GLU A 504 -35.93 17.69 -17.50
N LYS A 505 -36.87 18.36 -18.18
CA LYS A 505 -37.20 19.78 -17.94
C LYS A 505 -37.81 19.92 -16.54
N LYS A 506 -36.97 19.79 -15.51
CA LYS A 506 -37.31 19.68 -14.08
C LYS A 506 -38.21 20.83 -13.68
N TYR A 507 -37.92 22.01 -14.23
CA TYR A 507 -38.73 23.20 -14.06
C TYR A 507 -39.16 23.77 -15.42
N LYS A 508 -40.44 24.12 -15.53
CA LYS A 508 -40.96 24.95 -16.61
C LYS A 508 -40.97 26.41 -16.16
N ALA A 509 -40.67 27.33 -17.08
CA ALA A 509 -40.71 28.77 -16.80
C ALA A 509 -42.07 29.21 -16.23
N THR A 510 -43.18 28.63 -16.71
CA THR A 510 -44.53 28.90 -16.20
C THR A 510 -44.73 28.54 -14.74
N LYS A 511 -44.01 27.54 -14.23
CA LYS A 511 -44.03 27.13 -12.83
C LYS A 511 -43.12 28.03 -11.98
N ALA A 512 -41.91 28.29 -12.47
CA ALA A 512 -40.93 29.15 -11.82
C ALA A 512 -41.35 30.62 -11.77
N ALA A 513 -42.20 31.08 -12.70
CA ALA A 513 -42.75 32.44 -12.71
C ALA A 513 -43.54 32.79 -11.43
N ASN A 514 -44.07 31.78 -10.75
CA ASN A 514 -44.80 31.95 -9.48
C ASN A 514 -43.91 31.73 -8.25
N TRP A 515 -42.59 31.54 -8.42
CA TRP A 515 -41.67 31.33 -7.31
C TRP A 515 -41.29 32.65 -6.64
N GLY A 516 -41.54 32.74 -5.33
CA GLY A 516 -40.86 33.71 -4.46
C GLY A 516 -39.50 33.20 -4.00
N LEU A 517 -38.89 33.87 -3.02
CA LEU A 517 -37.58 33.50 -2.45
C LEU A 517 -37.50 32.02 -2.04
N LEU A 518 -38.54 31.50 -1.38
CA LEU A 518 -38.59 30.11 -0.94
C LEU A 518 -38.68 29.10 -2.11
N GLY A 519 -39.33 29.46 -3.21
CA GLY A 519 -39.40 28.57 -4.38
C GLY A 519 -38.04 28.42 -5.08
N TRP A 520 -37.28 29.52 -5.14
CA TRP A 520 -35.92 29.51 -5.70
C TRP A 520 -34.91 28.79 -4.80
N LEU A 521 -35.08 28.85 -3.48
CA LEU A 521 -34.23 28.15 -2.52
C LEU A 521 -34.64 26.69 -2.31
N THR A 522 -35.93 26.38 -2.40
CA THR A 522 -36.48 25.04 -2.17
C THR A 522 -37.65 24.77 -3.11
N SER A 523 -37.49 23.82 -4.02
CA SER A 523 -38.59 23.33 -4.85
C SER A 523 -38.42 21.84 -5.11
N GLU A 524 -39.51 21.09 -4.91
CA GLU A 524 -39.61 19.65 -5.20
C GLU A 524 -38.45 18.82 -4.62
N GLY A 525 -38.03 19.15 -3.39
CA GLY A 525 -36.96 18.42 -2.69
C GLY A 525 -35.54 18.74 -3.16
N SER A 526 -35.34 19.82 -3.92
CA SER A 526 -34.02 20.30 -4.34
C SER A 526 -33.86 21.81 -4.16
N THR A 527 -32.69 22.34 -4.52
CA THR A 527 -32.27 23.73 -4.32
C THR A 527 -32.00 24.41 -5.68
N PRO A 528 -33.05 24.83 -6.42
CA PRO A 528 -32.93 25.24 -7.83
C PRO A 528 -31.84 26.27 -8.11
N LEU A 529 -31.69 27.28 -7.24
CA LEU A 529 -30.69 28.32 -7.43
C LEU A 529 -29.25 27.79 -7.33
N VAL A 530 -28.99 26.90 -6.37
CA VAL A 530 -27.67 26.27 -6.19
C VAL A 530 -27.39 25.30 -7.33
N ASP A 531 -28.39 24.52 -7.73
CA ASP A 531 -28.30 23.60 -8.88
C ASP A 531 -27.93 24.35 -10.16
N VAL A 532 -28.58 25.50 -10.43
CA VAL A 532 -28.31 26.32 -11.63
C VAL A 532 -26.88 26.83 -11.65
N PHE A 533 -26.40 27.45 -10.58
CA PHE A 533 -25.03 27.98 -10.55
C PHE A 533 -23.98 26.87 -10.68
N THR A 534 -24.20 25.74 -9.99
CA THR A 534 -23.27 24.62 -9.97
C THR A 534 -23.21 23.90 -11.33
N GLN A 535 -24.37 23.62 -11.94
CA GLN A 535 -24.45 22.94 -13.24
C GLN A 535 -23.97 23.85 -14.39
N ALA A 536 -24.42 25.11 -14.43
CA ALA A 536 -23.98 26.05 -15.45
C ALA A 536 -22.47 26.25 -15.43
N SER A 537 -21.85 26.32 -14.24
CA SER A 537 -20.39 26.38 -14.10
C SER A 537 -19.70 25.17 -14.75
N GLY A 538 -20.23 23.95 -14.51
CA GLY A 538 -19.71 22.71 -15.11
C GLY A 538 -19.81 22.67 -16.63
N ASP A 539 -21.00 22.97 -17.15
CA ASP A 539 -21.31 22.91 -18.58
C ASP A 539 -20.51 23.95 -19.37
N MET A 540 -20.40 25.17 -18.84
CA MET A 540 -19.63 26.23 -19.51
C MET A 540 -18.15 25.86 -19.62
N VAL A 541 -17.53 25.28 -18.57
CA VAL A 541 -16.13 24.87 -18.64
C VAL A 541 -15.92 23.78 -19.70
N ASP A 542 -16.80 22.78 -19.76
CA ASP A 542 -16.69 21.70 -20.74
C ASP A 542 -16.87 22.20 -22.17
N LEU A 543 -17.81 23.11 -22.40
CA LEU A 543 -18.02 23.75 -23.71
C LEU A 543 -16.79 24.54 -24.14
N HIS A 544 -16.22 25.37 -23.27
CA HIS A 544 -15.00 26.14 -23.59
C HIS A 544 -13.82 25.22 -23.92
N LEU A 545 -13.58 24.17 -23.12
CA LEU A 545 -12.46 23.27 -23.34
C LEU A 545 -12.66 22.41 -24.59
N SER A 546 -13.89 21.98 -24.88
CA SER A 546 -14.21 21.26 -26.11
C SER A 546 -13.89 22.10 -27.34
N VAL A 547 -14.29 23.39 -27.36
CA VAL A 547 -13.93 24.33 -28.45
C VAL A 547 -12.41 24.46 -28.58
N VAL A 548 -11.69 24.68 -27.47
CA VAL A 548 -10.23 24.87 -27.50
C VAL A 548 -9.51 23.63 -28.05
N PHE A 549 -9.82 22.44 -27.53
CA PHE A 549 -9.14 21.21 -27.95
C PHE A 549 -9.53 20.78 -29.35
N GLU A 550 -10.76 21.05 -29.80
CA GLU A 550 -11.18 20.82 -31.18
C GLU A 550 -10.48 21.76 -32.17
N ALA A 551 -10.34 23.05 -31.82
CA ALA A 551 -9.58 24.01 -32.62
C ALA A 551 -8.09 23.65 -32.75
N LEU A 552 -7.55 22.90 -31.77
CA LEU A 552 -6.19 22.38 -31.77
C LEU A 552 -6.06 20.99 -32.42
N HIS A 553 -7.17 20.42 -32.92
CA HIS A 553 -7.24 19.04 -33.42
C HIS A 553 -6.64 18.01 -32.45
N SER A 554 -6.94 18.17 -31.15
CA SER A 554 -6.35 17.40 -30.07
C SER A 554 -7.41 16.55 -29.35
N ASP A 555 -7.10 15.27 -29.15
CA ASP A 555 -7.90 14.30 -28.40
C ASP A 555 -7.45 14.16 -26.94
N LYS A 556 -6.59 15.08 -26.47
CA LYS A 556 -5.96 15.05 -25.14
C LYS A 556 -6.83 15.63 -24.01
N TYR A 557 -8.08 15.98 -24.31
CA TYR A 557 -9.09 16.35 -23.31
C TYR A 557 -10.13 15.23 -23.20
N LEU A 558 -10.10 14.52 -22.07
CA LEU A 558 -11.04 13.47 -21.74
C LEU A 558 -11.96 13.92 -20.60
N ARG A 559 -13.24 14.11 -20.92
CA ARG A 559 -14.31 14.34 -19.94
C ARG A 559 -15.07 13.04 -19.70
N VAL A 560 -15.11 12.58 -18.45
CA VAL A 560 -15.91 11.42 -18.03
C VAL A 560 -17.05 11.91 -17.14
N GLN A 561 -18.27 11.88 -17.66
CA GLN A 561 -19.45 12.47 -17.04
C GLN A 561 -20.71 11.63 -17.36
N ASP A 562 -21.64 11.55 -16.42
CA ASP A 562 -22.95 10.91 -16.62
C ASP A 562 -24.09 11.90 -16.43
N ASP A 563 -24.82 12.23 -17.49
CA ASP A 563 -25.97 13.15 -17.44
C ASP A 563 -27.31 12.42 -17.41
N GLY A 564 -27.33 11.18 -16.91
CA GLY A 564 -28.52 10.33 -16.87
C GLY A 564 -29.03 10.02 -15.47
N LEU A 565 -28.54 10.69 -14.42
CA LEU A 565 -28.87 10.30 -13.04
C LEU A 565 -30.34 10.58 -12.73
N SER A 566 -31.01 9.64 -12.03
CA SER A 566 -32.42 9.77 -11.68
C SER A 566 -32.70 9.29 -10.25
N GLY A 567 -33.80 9.76 -9.67
CA GLY A 567 -34.17 9.45 -8.28
C GLY A 567 -33.08 9.85 -7.27
N ASP A 568 -32.92 9.03 -6.23
CA ASP A 568 -31.96 9.26 -5.13
C ASP A 568 -30.50 9.37 -5.61
N VAL A 569 -30.15 8.72 -6.72
CA VAL A 569 -28.80 8.70 -7.29
C VAL A 569 -28.38 10.08 -7.80
N SER A 570 -29.36 10.90 -8.20
CA SER A 570 -29.12 12.29 -8.61
C SER A 570 -28.86 13.24 -7.44
N SER A 571 -29.16 12.81 -6.20
CA SER A 571 -28.95 13.62 -5.00
C SER A 571 -27.50 13.65 -4.53
N VAL A 572 -27.09 14.77 -3.95
CA VAL A 572 -25.75 15.02 -3.41
C VAL A 572 -25.60 14.61 -1.94
N ASP A 573 -26.69 14.30 -1.23
CA ASP A 573 -26.67 14.08 0.23
C ASP A 573 -27.52 12.88 0.73
N VAL A 574 -28.14 12.10 -0.17
CA VAL A 574 -28.92 10.90 0.21
C VAL A 574 -27.98 9.71 0.45
N ALA A 575 -27.40 9.63 1.64
CA ALA A 575 -26.38 8.64 2.01
C ALA A 575 -26.96 7.30 2.53
N THR A 576 -27.99 6.77 1.87
CA THR A 576 -28.49 5.42 2.20
C THR A 576 -27.59 4.35 1.59
N LYS A 577 -27.43 3.19 2.25
CA LYS A 577 -26.60 2.09 1.71
C LYS A 577 -26.97 1.73 0.26
N LYS A 578 -28.27 1.62 -0.01
CA LYS A 578 -28.80 1.37 -1.36
C LYS A 578 -28.29 2.42 -2.36
N ASN A 579 -28.42 3.71 -2.04
CA ASN A 579 -28.03 4.77 -2.96
C ASN A 579 -26.51 4.81 -3.19
N LEU A 580 -25.72 4.60 -2.14
CA LEU A 580 -24.27 4.55 -2.24
C LEU A 580 -23.81 3.36 -3.11
N ASP A 581 -24.42 2.19 -2.96
CA ASP A 581 -24.13 1.01 -3.81
C ASP A 581 -24.55 1.26 -5.27
N GLU A 582 -25.65 1.96 -5.53
CA GLU A 582 -26.05 2.36 -6.89
C GLU A 582 -25.07 3.37 -7.51
N LEU A 583 -24.51 4.32 -6.73
CA LEU A 583 -23.47 5.23 -7.22
C LEU A 583 -22.19 4.50 -7.64
N VAL A 584 -21.83 3.41 -6.96
CA VAL A 584 -20.73 2.53 -7.39
C VAL A 584 -21.03 1.91 -8.75
N LYS A 585 -22.24 1.36 -8.93
CA LYS A 585 -22.67 0.77 -10.20
C LYS A 585 -22.71 1.79 -11.33
N VAL A 586 -23.08 3.04 -11.05
CA VAL A 586 -23.01 4.13 -12.03
C VAL A 586 -21.57 4.36 -12.47
N GLY A 587 -20.61 4.44 -11.54
CA GLY A 587 -19.19 4.56 -11.87
C GLY A 587 -18.67 3.39 -12.71
N GLU A 588 -19.00 2.15 -12.33
CA GLU A 588 -18.64 0.95 -13.09
C GLU A 588 -19.29 0.92 -14.49
N GLY A 589 -20.56 1.32 -14.59
CA GLY A 589 -21.27 1.43 -15.86
C GLY A 589 -20.72 2.53 -16.75
N LEU A 590 -20.23 3.64 -16.17
CA LEU A 590 -19.67 4.77 -16.90
C LEU A 590 -18.37 4.39 -17.62
N LEU A 591 -17.56 3.47 -17.07
CA LEU A 591 -16.39 2.90 -17.77
C LEU A 591 -16.80 2.24 -19.10
N LYS A 592 -17.96 1.60 -19.15
CA LYS A 592 -18.46 0.88 -20.33
C LYS A 592 -19.22 1.78 -21.32
N LYS A 593 -19.58 3.00 -20.92
CA LYS A 593 -20.20 3.99 -21.84
C LYS A 593 -19.15 4.52 -22.82
N ARG A 594 -19.62 4.94 -24.00
CA ARG A 594 -18.78 5.60 -25.01
C ARG A 594 -18.30 6.96 -24.52
N VAL A 595 -17.09 7.33 -24.95
CA VAL A 595 -16.58 8.69 -24.74
C VAL A 595 -17.56 9.66 -25.38
N SER A 596 -18.03 10.59 -24.57
CA SER A 596 -19.01 11.60 -24.97
C SER A 596 -18.36 12.97 -24.93
N ARG A 597 -18.83 13.87 -25.78
CA ARG A 597 -18.42 15.28 -25.82
C ARG A 597 -19.67 16.14 -25.93
N VAL A 598 -19.62 17.34 -25.38
CA VAL A 598 -20.68 18.33 -25.58
C VAL A 598 -20.76 18.70 -27.06
N ASN A 599 -21.95 18.60 -27.63
CA ASN A 599 -22.24 19.12 -28.95
C ASN A 599 -22.27 20.65 -28.89
N LEU A 600 -21.43 21.31 -29.68
CA LEU A 600 -21.22 22.76 -29.61
C LEU A 600 -22.44 23.60 -30.01
N GLU A 601 -23.39 23.01 -30.75
CA GLU A 601 -24.63 23.69 -31.16
C GLU A 601 -25.76 23.47 -30.16
N THR A 602 -25.90 22.23 -29.65
CA THR A 602 -27.04 21.85 -28.81
C THR A 602 -26.73 21.93 -27.31
N GLY A 603 -25.46 21.93 -26.92
CA GLY A 603 -25.00 21.86 -25.52
C GLY A 603 -25.24 20.49 -24.88
N VAL A 604 -25.65 19.47 -25.64
CA VAL A 604 -25.96 18.13 -25.14
C VAL A 604 -24.76 17.21 -25.29
N PHE A 605 -24.50 16.37 -24.29
CA PHE A 605 -23.47 15.34 -24.38
C PHE A 605 -23.90 14.21 -25.30
N GLU A 606 -23.08 13.96 -26.32
CA GLU A 606 -23.33 12.92 -27.32
C GLU A 606 -22.09 12.04 -27.48
N PRO A 607 -22.25 10.73 -27.76
CA PRO A 607 -21.12 9.86 -28.07
C PRO A 607 -20.31 10.43 -29.25
N PHE A 608 -19.05 10.77 -28.99
CA PHE A 608 -18.16 11.39 -29.97
C PHE A 608 -17.27 10.36 -30.67
N THR A 609 -16.92 9.26 -29.98
CA THR A 609 -16.10 8.18 -30.53
C THR A 609 -16.78 6.81 -30.34
N GLN A 610 -16.25 5.79 -31.03
CA GLN A 610 -16.62 4.39 -30.75
C GLN A 610 -15.90 3.85 -29.50
N GLU A 611 -14.86 4.55 -29.03
CA GLU A 611 -14.06 4.21 -27.85
C GLU A 611 -14.92 4.35 -26.59
N THR A 612 -14.81 3.38 -25.67
CA THR A 612 -15.39 3.45 -24.34
C THR A 612 -14.52 4.30 -23.40
N ASN A 613 -15.10 4.79 -22.30
CA ASN A 613 -14.32 5.51 -21.29
C ASN A 613 -13.19 4.63 -20.71
N GLU A 614 -13.42 3.33 -20.57
CA GLU A 614 -12.40 2.35 -20.16
C GLU A 614 -11.21 2.33 -21.11
N GLU A 615 -11.46 2.18 -22.42
CA GLU A 615 -10.41 2.17 -23.45
C GLU A 615 -9.66 3.51 -23.49
N ALA A 616 -10.38 4.62 -23.40
CA ALA A 616 -9.79 5.96 -23.34
C ALA A 616 -8.90 6.13 -22.10
N LEU A 617 -9.33 5.65 -20.93
CA LEU A 617 -8.54 5.71 -19.70
C LEU A 617 -7.29 4.84 -19.78
N ILE A 618 -7.36 3.66 -20.40
CA ILE A 618 -6.17 2.81 -20.67
C ILE A 618 -5.17 3.57 -21.56
N ARG A 619 -5.68 4.21 -22.63
CA ARG A 619 -4.85 5.03 -23.52
C ARG A 619 -4.22 6.21 -22.79
N PHE A 620 -4.98 6.93 -21.96
CA PHE A 620 -4.46 8.01 -21.14
C PHE A 620 -3.45 7.52 -20.10
N ALA A 621 -3.67 6.36 -19.46
CA ALA A 621 -2.69 5.75 -18.56
C ALA A 621 -1.36 5.47 -19.28
N ALA A 622 -1.41 4.97 -20.51
CA ALA A 622 -0.22 4.76 -21.32
C ALA A 622 0.49 6.08 -21.65
N LEU A 623 -0.24 7.14 -22.02
CA LEU A 623 0.34 8.48 -22.27
C LEU A 623 1.01 9.04 -21.01
N LEU A 624 0.38 8.92 -19.84
CA LEU A 624 0.91 9.35 -18.56
C LEU A 624 2.19 8.59 -18.18
N SER A 625 2.20 7.26 -18.30
CA SER A 625 3.39 6.43 -18.04
C SER A 625 4.53 6.78 -19.01
N GLN A 626 4.24 6.87 -20.31
CA GLN A 626 5.24 7.26 -21.31
C GLN A 626 5.83 8.63 -21.03
N GLU A 627 4.99 9.60 -20.66
CA GLU A 627 5.44 10.95 -20.32
C GLU A 627 6.33 10.95 -19.08
N ARG A 628 5.93 10.25 -18.02
CA ARG A 628 6.74 10.09 -16.80
C ARG A 628 8.13 9.49 -17.11
N HIS A 629 8.18 8.43 -17.92
CA HIS A 629 9.44 7.80 -18.32
C HIS A 629 10.29 8.70 -19.22
N ARG A 630 9.65 9.42 -20.15
CA ARG A 630 10.31 10.42 -21.00
C ARG A 630 11.00 11.49 -20.16
N ARG A 631 10.29 12.09 -19.21
CA ARG A 631 10.86 13.11 -18.31
C ARG A 631 12.06 12.56 -17.54
N ARG A 632 11.93 11.35 -16.98
CA ARG A 632 13.04 10.67 -16.29
C ARG A 632 14.27 10.51 -17.16
N SER A 633 14.12 9.97 -18.37
CA SER A 633 15.25 9.73 -19.28
C SER A 633 15.95 11.02 -19.73
N ARG A 634 15.22 12.14 -19.85
CA ARG A 634 15.75 13.43 -20.30
C ARG A 634 16.40 14.25 -19.18
N THR A 635 16.17 13.91 -17.91
CA THR A 635 16.83 14.57 -16.79
C THR A 635 18.35 14.34 -16.79
N PRO A 636 19.15 15.25 -16.21
CA PRO A 636 20.60 15.06 -16.10
C PRO A 636 20.99 13.74 -15.41
N GLN A 637 20.25 13.35 -14.36
CA GLN A 637 20.45 12.09 -13.64
C GLN A 637 20.10 10.87 -14.49
N GLY A 638 19.02 10.95 -15.28
CA GLY A 638 18.63 9.90 -16.24
C GLY A 638 19.68 9.70 -17.34
N LYS A 639 20.23 10.79 -17.89
CA LYS A 639 21.31 10.75 -18.89
C LYS A 639 22.60 10.13 -18.33
N ALA A 640 22.96 10.43 -17.08
CA ALA A 640 24.12 9.84 -16.42
C ALA A 640 23.92 8.33 -16.15
N ARG A 641 22.70 7.89 -15.78
CA ARG A 641 22.37 6.46 -15.62
C ARG A 641 22.44 5.69 -16.94
N GLY A 642 22.03 6.30 -18.06
CA GLY A 642 22.11 5.68 -19.39
C GLY A 642 23.55 5.42 -19.87
N HIS A 643 24.52 6.25 -19.48
CA HIS A 643 25.93 6.02 -19.81
C HIS A 643 26.60 4.92 -18.97
N ASN A 644 26.17 4.70 -17.72
CA ASN A 644 26.66 3.60 -16.87
C ASN A 644 25.99 2.25 -17.15
N GLN A 645 24.98 2.19 -18.03
CA GLN A 645 24.33 0.95 -18.47
C GLN A 645 25.01 0.27 -19.67
N ASN A 646 26.12 0.83 -20.17
CA ASN A 646 26.98 0.12 -21.12
C ASN A 646 27.67 -1.03 -20.37
N GLY A 647 27.07 -2.21 -20.46
CA GLY A 647 27.52 -3.42 -19.78
C GLY A 647 28.99 -3.75 -20.07
N VAL A 648 29.60 -4.44 -19.12
CA VAL A 648 30.90 -5.09 -19.33
C VAL A 648 30.70 -6.14 -20.42
N LYS A 649 31.25 -5.86 -21.60
CA LYS A 649 31.54 -6.87 -22.63
C LYS A 649 32.58 -7.81 -22.02
N ILE A 650 32.22 -9.08 -21.82
CA ILE A 650 33.18 -10.14 -21.46
C ILE A 650 33.53 -10.88 -22.73
#